data_AF-A0A238VDN9-F1
#
_entry.id   AF-A0A238VDN9-F1
#
_cell.length_a   1.000
_cell.length_b   1.000
_cell.length_c   1.000
_cell.angle_alpha   90.00
_cell.angle_beta   90.00
_cell.angle_gamma   90.00
#
_symmetry.space_group_name_H-M   'P 1'
#
loop_
_entity.id
_entity.type
_entity.pdbx_description
1 polymer ?
#
loop_
_entity_poly.entity_id
_entity_poly.type
_entity_poly.pdbx_seq_one_letter_code
_entity_poly.pdbx_strand_id
1 'polypeptide(L)'
;MTATRAVTTDAAEHTPPGQLWRDFDRCYAAVAARDVRFDGQFITAVRTTGIYCRPSCPALTPRQGNVSFYPTSAAAQAAGFRACRRCLPDAVPGSPEWNLRADLAGRAMRLIGDGVIDREGVTGLARALGYSTRHLTRVLTAELGAGPIALARAHRAHAARLLIEHTPLPLTEVAFAAGFASVRQFNDTIRTVFGIAPARLRDAASGPARRGRGAPEPADSAPGTRVSVRLPFRRPFDAGGVLDYLAARAVPGVESVRTAAGDEQARYARTLRLPHGPAIVHAEPAAEHVRCTLRLTDVRDLGSAVARVRRLFDLDADPVAVDSALAADSALTPRVAATPGIRVPGTVDPHELVVRAVLGQQVSVASARSLAGRLARTLGTPLDDRPAEGGTAAEPDTLFPTMQAVAEHAATALRGPTRRIAALATVAEHLASGALEVHIGSDPQTVHRELTALPGIGTWTADYVLLRALGTPDILPVTDRALRTGAARLDLPEDPAGLSARAHRWRPWRSYAGMHLWRAALTPPPARQRACPAHRQPPLTPTPDRTTAMTIAFWATTGTPAGPFTAIVASDGAVLASGWTSEPDDLTTRISGSLLPGELRARHDLGPVTRAVRAYHAGELDAIDEIVVRQRSGEFLQQAWATLRDVPAGHPVSYSELATRAGRRPAVRAAAMACARNAAALFVPCHRVLRTGGSLGGFRWGVDVKRWLLEHERRNAATSHALQPHG
;
A
#
# COMPACT_ATOMS: atom_id res chain seq x y z
N MET A 1 47.11 7.23 -56.78
CA MET A 1 46.89 6.14 -55.81
C MET A 1 46.79 6.74 -54.42
N THR A 2 45.66 6.44 -53.81
CA THR A 2 45.08 6.90 -52.53
C THR A 2 46.00 6.63 -51.34
N ALA A 3 46.28 7.65 -50.53
CA ALA A 3 46.78 7.49 -49.16
C ALA A 3 45.69 8.00 -48.21
N THR A 4 44.94 7.04 -47.65
CA THR A 4 43.83 7.24 -46.72
C THR A 4 44.35 7.80 -45.40
N ARG A 5 43.97 9.04 -45.07
CA ARG A 5 44.11 9.61 -43.73
C ARG A 5 43.07 8.94 -42.82
N ALA A 6 43.55 8.20 -41.83
CA ALA A 6 42.73 7.61 -40.78
C ALA A 6 42.02 8.73 -39.99
N VAL A 7 40.70 8.64 -39.94
CA VAL A 7 39.85 9.41 -39.04
C VAL A 7 40.02 8.81 -37.65
N THR A 8 40.67 9.55 -36.75
CA THR A 8 40.58 9.30 -35.31
C THR A 8 39.17 9.64 -34.85
N THR A 9 38.35 8.62 -34.65
CA THR A 9 37.08 8.74 -33.93
C THR A 9 37.38 9.05 -32.47
N ASP A 10 37.09 10.30 -32.10
CA ASP A 10 37.16 10.82 -30.74
C ASP A 10 36.30 9.93 -29.82
N ALA A 11 36.93 9.38 -28.79
CA ALA A 11 36.26 8.59 -27.78
C ALA A 11 35.38 9.53 -26.95
N ALA A 12 34.08 9.54 -27.22
CA ALA A 12 33.10 10.26 -26.43
C ALA A 12 33.27 9.91 -24.93
N GLU A 13 33.73 10.89 -24.16
CA GLU A 13 33.80 10.85 -22.69
C GLU A 13 32.44 10.45 -22.13
N HIS A 14 32.31 9.18 -21.73
CA HIS A 14 31.16 8.70 -20.99
C HIS A 14 31.22 9.30 -19.58
N THR A 15 30.58 10.46 -19.39
CA THR A 15 30.34 11.02 -18.07
C THR A 15 29.67 9.96 -17.19
N PRO A 16 30.23 9.63 -16.01
CA PRO A 16 29.67 8.59 -15.16
C PRO A 16 28.22 8.93 -14.74
N PRO A 17 27.33 7.92 -14.61
CA PRO A 17 25.94 8.15 -14.25
C PRO A 17 25.82 8.88 -12.90
N GLY A 18 25.19 10.04 -12.95
CA GLY A 18 24.91 10.95 -11.82
C GLY A 18 25.84 12.14 -11.63
N GLN A 19 26.43 12.61 -12.72
CA GLN A 19 26.95 13.97 -12.84
C GLN A 19 26.42 14.66 -14.11
N LEU A 20 25.17 14.40 -14.51
CA LEU A 20 24.55 15.03 -15.70
C LEU A 20 24.76 16.54 -15.72
N TRP A 21 24.63 17.20 -14.56
CA TRP A 21 24.82 18.65 -14.42
C TRP A 21 26.22 19.16 -14.82
N ARG A 22 27.22 18.28 -14.95
CA ARG A 22 28.56 18.63 -15.44
C ARG A 22 28.68 18.58 -16.97
N ASP A 23 27.76 17.89 -17.64
CA ASP A 23 27.69 17.83 -19.10
C ASP A 23 26.88 19.03 -19.61
N PHE A 24 27.62 20.08 -20.00
CA PHE A 24 27.01 21.34 -20.43
C PHE A 24 26.10 21.17 -21.64
N ASP A 25 26.53 20.41 -22.64
CA ASP A 25 25.80 20.28 -23.91
C ASP A 25 24.50 19.51 -23.72
N ARG A 26 24.51 18.41 -22.95
CA ARG A 26 23.29 17.66 -22.63
C ARG A 26 22.33 18.49 -21.79
N CYS A 27 22.83 19.20 -20.78
CA CYS A 27 21.99 20.08 -19.97
C CYS A 27 21.38 21.21 -20.80
N TYR A 28 22.17 21.85 -21.67
CA TYR A 28 21.67 22.93 -22.51
C TYR A 28 20.64 22.45 -23.54
N ALA A 29 20.87 21.28 -24.15
CA ALA A 29 19.90 20.65 -25.05
C ALA A 29 18.56 20.37 -24.33
N ALA A 30 18.60 19.85 -23.10
CA ALA A 30 17.39 19.61 -22.29
C ALA A 30 16.64 20.91 -21.97
N VAL A 31 17.35 22.00 -21.65
CA VAL A 31 16.75 23.33 -21.43
C VAL A 31 16.14 23.89 -22.71
N ALA A 32 16.85 23.78 -23.84
CA ALA A 32 16.38 24.26 -25.13
C ALA A 32 15.10 23.52 -25.58
N ALA A 33 15.03 22.21 -25.33
CA ALA A 33 13.85 21.39 -25.58
C ALA A 33 12.73 21.57 -24.56
N ARG A 34 12.98 22.29 -23.44
CA ARG A 34 12.07 22.42 -22.28
C ARG A 34 11.58 21.06 -21.76
N ASP A 35 12.49 20.10 -21.72
CA ASP A 35 12.14 18.72 -21.44
C ASP A 35 11.86 18.49 -19.94
N VAL A 36 10.59 18.20 -19.63
CA VAL A 36 10.10 17.97 -18.27
C VAL A 36 10.73 16.76 -17.58
N ARG A 37 11.31 15.83 -18.33
CA ARG A 37 11.97 14.63 -17.78
C ARG A 37 13.21 15.00 -16.95
N PHE A 38 13.87 16.10 -17.32
CA PHE A 38 15.08 16.59 -16.66
C PHE A 38 14.80 17.46 -15.43
N ASP A 39 13.55 17.82 -15.17
CA ASP A 39 13.21 18.61 -14.00
C ASP A 39 13.64 17.90 -12.71
N GLY A 40 14.33 18.60 -11.82
CA GLY A 40 14.87 18.05 -10.57
C GLY A 40 16.19 17.28 -10.73
N GLN A 41 16.62 16.94 -11.96
CA GLN A 41 17.92 16.29 -12.19
C GLN A 41 19.08 17.29 -12.10
N PHE A 42 18.83 18.54 -12.51
CA PHE A 42 19.75 19.66 -12.36
C PHE A 42 18.98 20.98 -12.33
N ILE A 43 19.68 22.04 -11.95
CA ILE A 43 19.18 23.40 -11.87
C ILE A 43 19.93 24.28 -12.86
N THR A 44 19.19 25.04 -13.66
CA THR A 44 19.74 25.97 -14.66
C THR A 44 19.86 27.35 -14.03
N ALA A 45 21.07 27.90 -13.95
CA ALA A 45 21.32 29.24 -13.43
C ALA A 45 21.70 30.20 -14.57
N VAL A 46 21.06 31.37 -14.59
CA VAL A 46 21.23 32.37 -15.65
C VAL A 46 21.97 33.58 -15.09
N ARG A 47 23.22 33.76 -15.52
CA ARG A 47 24.15 34.80 -15.04
C ARG A 47 23.59 36.20 -15.20
N THR A 48 23.02 36.52 -16.36
CA THR A 48 22.52 37.87 -16.67
C THR A 48 21.36 38.31 -15.79
N THR A 49 20.54 37.37 -15.31
CA THR A 49 19.37 37.68 -14.46
C THR A 49 19.60 37.39 -12.98
N GLY A 50 20.63 36.62 -12.62
CA GLY A 50 20.83 36.10 -11.27
C GLY A 50 19.73 35.12 -10.81
N ILE A 51 19.09 34.42 -11.76
CA ILE A 51 17.93 33.53 -11.49
C ILE A 51 18.31 32.09 -11.79
N TYR A 52 17.90 31.16 -10.93
CA TYR A 52 17.90 29.74 -11.25
C TYR A 52 16.49 29.19 -11.51
N CYS A 53 16.40 28.24 -12.44
CA CYS A 53 15.19 27.70 -13.04
C CYS A 53 15.28 26.17 -13.15
N ARG A 54 14.12 25.52 -13.32
CA ARG A 54 14.05 24.13 -13.77
C ARG A 54 14.30 24.04 -15.29
N PRO A 55 14.79 22.91 -15.82
CA PRO A 55 15.01 22.71 -17.26
C PRO A 55 13.78 22.99 -18.13
N SER A 56 12.58 22.63 -17.68
CA SER A 56 11.34 22.86 -18.45
C SER A 56 10.75 24.27 -18.31
N CYS A 57 11.51 25.23 -17.79
CA CYS A 57 10.99 26.57 -17.51
C CYS A 57 10.43 27.23 -18.79
N PRO A 58 9.20 27.78 -18.77
CA PRO A 58 8.60 28.43 -19.93
C PRO A 58 9.18 29.82 -20.24
N ALA A 59 10.23 30.24 -19.53
CA ALA A 59 10.95 31.46 -19.83
C ALA A 59 11.65 31.36 -21.21
N LEU A 60 12.10 32.51 -21.71
CA LEU A 60 12.92 32.54 -22.92
C LEU A 60 14.23 31.80 -22.63
N THR A 61 14.62 30.91 -23.55
CA THR A 61 15.85 30.11 -23.40
C THR A 61 17.06 31.05 -23.42
N PRO A 62 17.87 31.10 -22.35
CA PRO A 62 19.05 31.96 -22.28
C PRO A 62 20.15 31.50 -23.26
N ARG A 63 20.98 32.43 -23.73
CA ARG A 63 22.17 32.11 -24.55
C ARG A 63 23.14 31.23 -23.76
N GLN A 64 23.77 30.26 -24.42
CA GLN A 64 24.73 29.31 -23.82
C GLN A 64 25.77 30.01 -22.93
N GLY A 65 26.40 31.08 -23.43
CA GLY A 65 27.39 31.87 -22.70
C GLY A 65 26.90 32.60 -21.44
N ASN A 66 25.61 32.52 -21.10
CA ASN A 66 25.02 33.09 -19.89
C ASN A 66 24.47 32.03 -18.91
N VAL A 67 24.70 30.74 -19.17
CA VAL A 67 24.13 29.63 -18.39
C VAL A 67 25.20 28.88 -17.61
N SER A 68 24.89 28.45 -16.40
CA SER A 68 25.60 27.43 -15.64
C SER A 68 24.60 26.43 -15.04
N PHE A 69 25.07 25.23 -14.71
CA PHE A 69 24.25 24.16 -14.17
C PHE A 69 24.71 23.74 -12.78
N TYR A 70 23.75 23.41 -11.91
CA TYR A 70 23.99 22.99 -10.53
C TYR A 70 23.21 21.71 -10.21
N PRO A 71 23.73 20.84 -9.33
CA PRO A 71 23.05 19.60 -8.94
C PRO A 71 21.79 19.84 -8.10
N THR A 72 21.76 20.90 -7.30
CA THR A 72 20.65 21.19 -6.37
C THR A 72 20.31 22.68 -6.36
N SER A 73 19.10 23.02 -5.92
CA SER A 73 18.73 24.42 -5.72
C SER A 73 19.54 25.05 -4.59
N ALA A 74 19.90 24.27 -3.55
CA ALA A 74 20.81 24.73 -2.50
C ALA A 74 22.19 25.14 -3.05
N ALA A 75 22.75 24.38 -4.01
CA ALA A 75 24.01 24.73 -4.66
C ALA A 75 23.90 26.02 -5.49
N ALA A 76 22.81 26.17 -6.26
CA ALA A 76 22.56 27.41 -7.00
C ALA A 76 22.36 28.63 -6.08
N GLN A 77 21.67 28.44 -4.95
CA GLN A 77 21.49 29.49 -3.92
C GLN A 77 22.83 29.87 -3.27
N ALA A 78 23.68 28.90 -2.95
CA ALA A 78 25.02 29.14 -2.41
C ALA A 78 25.91 29.91 -3.40
N ALA A 79 25.68 29.72 -4.70
CA ALA A 79 26.33 30.49 -5.77
C ALA A 79 25.70 31.87 -6.03
N GLY A 80 24.74 32.31 -5.22
CA GLY A 80 24.16 33.66 -5.26
C GLY A 80 22.96 33.84 -6.19
N PHE A 81 22.41 32.76 -6.75
CA PHE A 81 21.22 32.83 -7.60
C PHE A 81 19.93 32.75 -6.78
N ARG A 82 18.90 33.50 -7.18
CA ARG A 82 17.55 33.40 -6.60
C ARG A 82 16.63 32.50 -7.42
N ALA A 83 15.61 31.93 -6.79
CA ALA A 83 14.62 31.09 -7.45
C ALA A 83 13.81 31.86 -8.50
N CYS A 84 13.53 31.18 -9.61
CA CYS A 84 12.59 31.67 -10.60
C CYS A 84 11.18 31.73 -10.04
N ARG A 85 10.57 32.92 -10.11
CA ARG A 85 9.20 33.14 -9.64
C ARG A 85 8.13 32.51 -10.55
N ARG A 86 8.49 32.15 -11.78
CA ARG A 86 7.57 31.59 -12.77
C ARG A 86 7.50 30.06 -12.73
N CYS A 87 8.65 29.37 -12.72
CA CYS A 87 8.69 27.91 -12.81
C CYS A 87 8.80 27.19 -11.47
N LEU A 88 9.09 27.91 -10.38
CA LEU A 88 9.15 27.40 -9.02
C LEU A 88 10.04 26.14 -8.90
N PRO A 89 11.35 26.27 -9.15
CA PRO A 89 12.26 25.13 -9.24
C PRO A 89 12.28 24.26 -7.98
N ASP A 90 12.06 24.85 -6.80
CA ASP A 90 12.04 24.13 -5.51
C ASP A 90 10.77 23.29 -5.29
N ALA A 91 9.73 23.43 -6.12
CA ALA A 91 8.48 22.68 -6.00
C ALA A 91 8.50 21.35 -6.77
N VAL A 92 9.55 21.08 -7.55
CA VAL A 92 9.70 19.89 -8.37
C VAL A 92 10.21 18.72 -7.51
N PRO A 93 9.82 17.46 -7.80
CA PRO A 93 10.52 16.28 -7.29
C PRO A 93 12.05 16.44 -7.37
N GLY A 94 12.79 15.98 -6.36
CA GLY A 94 14.25 15.93 -6.42
C GLY A 94 14.78 15.04 -7.55
N SER A 95 16.10 14.93 -7.69
CA SER A 95 16.70 14.09 -8.74
C SER A 95 16.26 12.62 -8.55
N PRO A 96 15.76 11.94 -9.60
CA PRO A 96 15.39 10.53 -9.50
C PRO A 96 16.58 9.62 -9.15
N GLU A 97 17.79 10.04 -9.48
CA GLU A 97 19.00 9.29 -9.16
C GLU A 97 19.17 9.10 -7.66
N TRP A 98 18.65 10.02 -6.84
CA TRP A 98 18.68 9.87 -5.38
C TRP A 98 17.73 8.77 -4.88
N ASN A 99 16.74 8.37 -5.68
CA ASN A 99 15.86 7.24 -5.37
C ASN A 99 16.52 5.91 -5.75
N LEU A 100 17.42 5.94 -6.73
CA LEU A 100 18.23 4.78 -7.15
C LEU A 100 19.44 4.54 -6.24
N ARG A 101 20.13 5.62 -5.86
CA ARG A 101 21.34 5.56 -5.05
C ARG A 101 20.96 5.26 -3.59
N ALA A 102 21.41 4.12 -3.08
CA ALA A 102 21.38 3.80 -1.65
C ALA A 102 22.62 4.36 -0.90
N ASP A 103 23.34 5.28 -1.54
CA ASP A 103 24.54 5.89 -0.99
C ASP A 103 24.23 6.92 0.11
N LEU A 104 25.29 7.40 0.76
CA LEU A 104 25.20 8.33 1.88
C LEU A 104 24.45 9.62 1.50
N ALA A 105 24.64 10.14 0.28
CA ALA A 105 24.02 11.38 -0.17
C ALA A 105 22.50 11.22 -0.38
N GLY A 106 22.08 10.14 -1.04
CA GLY A 106 20.66 9.82 -1.22
C GLY A 106 19.95 9.61 0.11
N ARG A 107 20.56 8.84 1.02
CA ARG A 107 20.02 8.61 2.38
C ARG A 107 19.91 9.91 3.18
N ALA A 108 20.92 10.78 3.11
CA ALA A 108 20.89 12.09 3.77
C ALA A 108 19.76 12.98 3.24
N MET A 109 19.58 13.07 1.91
CA MET A 109 18.51 13.89 1.33
C MET A 109 17.11 13.46 1.78
N ARG A 110 16.87 12.14 1.91
CA ARG A 110 15.59 11.61 2.41
C ARG A 110 15.34 12.02 3.87
N LEU A 111 16.37 12.01 4.72
CA LEU A 111 16.27 12.43 6.12
C LEU A 111 16.16 13.95 6.28
N ILE A 112 16.81 14.72 5.41
CA ILE A 112 16.65 16.19 5.37
C ILE A 112 15.21 16.55 4.99
N GLY A 113 14.64 15.89 3.97
CA GLY A 113 13.23 16.09 3.59
C GLY A 113 12.25 15.66 4.69
N ASP A 114 12.59 14.62 5.46
CA ASP A 114 11.82 14.21 6.64
C ASP A 114 12.05 15.13 7.86
N GLY A 115 12.84 16.20 7.74
CA GLY A 115 13.02 17.23 8.77
C GLY A 115 14.01 16.87 9.89
N VAL A 116 14.89 15.88 9.72
CA VAL A 116 15.83 15.44 10.77
C VAL A 116 16.77 16.57 11.21
N ILE A 117 17.30 17.37 10.27
CA ILE A 117 18.17 18.51 10.62
C ILE A 117 17.44 19.54 11.48
N ASP A 118 16.17 19.79 11.21
CA ASP A 118 15.41 20.80 11.92
C ASP A 118 15.10 20.36 13.37
N ARG A 119 15.02 19.04 13.62
CA ARG A 119 14.80 18.46 14.95
C ARG A 119 16.09 18.22 15.74
N GLU A 120 17.09 17.64 15.10
CA GLU A 120 18.27 17.08 15.79
C GLU A 120 19.60 17.70 15.32
N GLY A 121 19.52 18.68 14.41
CA GLY A 121 20.69 19.31 13.81
C GLY A 121 21.49 18.38 12.88
N VAL A 122 22.64 18.88 12.44
CA VAL A 122 23.56 18.10 11.59
C VAL A 122 24.13 16.91 12.35
N THR A 123 24.30 17.02 13.68
CA THR A 123 24.77 15.93 14.54
C THR A 123 23.79 14.77 14.55
N GLY A 124 22.48 15.03 14.66
CA GLY A 124 21.48 13.96 14.58
C GLY A 124 21.42 13.28 13.22
N LEU A 125 21.49 14.06 12.14
CA LEU A 125 21.58 13.50 10.79
C LEU A 125 22.80 12.59 10.64
N ALA A 126 23.96 13.01 11.15
CA ALA A 126 25.20 12.26 11.05
C ALA A 126 25.14 10.96 11.90
N ARG A 127 24.57 11.02 13.10
CA ARG A 127 24.29 9.86 13.97
C ARG A 127 23.38 8.85 13.27
N ALA A 128 22.24 9.28 12.73
CA ALA A 128 21.29 8.43 12.02
C ALA A 128 21.86 7.77 10.75
N LEU A 129 22.97 8.30 10.20
CA LEU A 129 23.64 7.74 9.05
C LEU A 129 24.87 6.89 9.43
N GLY A 130 25.34 6.96 10.67
CA GLY A 130 26.53 6.26 11.16
C GLY A 130 27.86 6.93 10.77
N TYR A 131 27.89 8.26 10.57
CA TYR A 131 29.09 9.00 10.16
C TYR A 131 29.36 10.22 11.03
N SER A 132 30.58 10.77 10.95
CA SER A 132 30.90 12.06 11.57
C SER A 132 30.30 13.23 10.77
N THR A 133 29.98 14.32 11.45
CA THR A 133 29.46 15.56 10.82
C THR A 133 30.40 16.12 9.75
N ARG A 134 31.72 16.04 9.98
CA ARG A 134 32.75 16.47 9.03
C ARG A 134 32.76 15.61 7.77
N HIS A 135 32.70 14.29 7.92
CA HIS A 135 32.66 13.37 6.79
C HIS A 135 31.39 13.59 5.96
N LEU A 136 30.23 13.65 6.63
CA LEU A 136 28.95 13.92 5.98
C LEU A 136 28.97 15.23 5.20
N THR A 137 29.44 16.32 5.81
CA THR A 137 29.49 17.64 5.15
C THR A 137 30.37 17.60 3.90
N ARG A 138 31.52 16.94 3.96
CA ARG A 138 32.43 16.78 2.82
C ARG A 138 31.75 16.02 1.67
N VAL A 139 31.09 14.90 1.97
CA VAL A 139 30.39 14.09 0.95
C VAL A 139 29.24 14.86 0.32
N LEU A 140 28.37 15.49 1.11
CA LEU A 140 27.24 16.27 0.56
C LEU A 140 27.71 17.46 -0.27
N THR A 141 28.78 18.15 0.16
CA THR A 141 29.32 19.27 -0.62
C THR A 141 29.89 18.80 -1.96
N ALA A 142 30.60 17.68 -1.98
CA ALA A 142 31.18 17.12 -3.20
C ALA A 142 30.12 16.61 -4.20
N GLU A 143 29.10 15.92 -3.70
CA GLU A 143 28.08 15.27 -4.54
C GLU A 143 26.91 16.21 -4.89
N LEU A 144 26.46 17.03 -3.94
CA LEU A 144 25.25 17.86 -4.06
C LEU A 144 25.54 19.36 -4.21
N GLY A 145 26.82 19.75 -4.22
CA GLY A 145 27.27 21.14 -4.33
C GLY A 145 26.94 22.00 -3.11
N ALA A 146 26.39 21.42 -2.03
CA ALA A 146 25.95 22.14 -0.85
C ALA A 146 26.06 21.26 0.41
N GLY A 147 26.45 21.88 1.53
CA GLY A 147 26.48 21.21 2.82
C GLY A 147 25.08 20.99 3.43
N PRO A 148 24.96 20.17 4.49
CA PRO A 148 23.68 19.79 5.09
C PRO A 148 22.81 20.98 5.51
N ILE A 149 23.40 22.04 6.09
CA ILE A 149 22.67 23.23 6.54
C ILE A 149 22.05 23.99 5.36
N ALA A 150 22.77 24.11 4.25
CA ALA A 150 22.29 24.80 3.05
C ALA A 150 21.14 24.01 2.40
N LEU A 151 21.25 22.68 2.35
CA LEU A 151 20.19 21.79 1.87
C LEU A 151 18.91 21.91 2.73
N ALA A 152 19.05 21.86 4.06
CA ALA A 152 17.92 22.08 4.97
C ALA A 152 17.32 23.48 4.83
N ARG A 153 18.14 24.52 4.64
CA ARG A 153 17.65 25.90 4.44
C ARG A 153 16.80 26.02 3.18
N ALA A 154 17.21 25.39 2.08
CA ALA A 154 16.42 25.36 0.84
C ALA A 154 15.06 24.68 1.06
N HIS A 155 15.04 23.55 1.78
CA HIS A 155 13.81 22.85 2.16
C HIS A 155 12.89 23.72 3.04
N ARG A 156 13.44 24.38 4.07
CA ARG A 156 12.70 25.30 4.93
C ARG A 156 12.11 26.48 4.19
N ALA A 157 12.86 27.07 3.25
CA ALA A 157 12.35 28.15 2.41
C ALA A 157 11.12 27.71 1.59
N HIS A 158 11.13 26.48 1.08
CA HIS A 158 9.99 25.91 0.37
C HIS A 158 8.78 25.66 1.29
N ALA A 159 8.98 25.04 2.45
CA ALA A 159 7.92 24.81 3.44
C ALA A 159 7.29 26.14 3.91
N ALA A 160 8.12 27.14 4.22
CA ALA A 160 7.67 28.49 4.54
C ALA A 160 6.80 29.08 3.44
N ARG A 161 7.22 28.98 2.18
CA ARG A 161 6.43 29.48 1.05
C ARG A 161 5.05 28.82 0.99
N LEU A 162 4.98 27.49 1.12
CA LEU A 162 3.71 26.77 1.12
C LEU A 162 2.78 27.29 2.22
N LEU A 163 3.30 27.53 3.43
CA LEU A 163 2.54 28.10 4.53
C LEU A 163 2.09 29.55 4.24
N ILE A 164 2.99 30.39 3.71
CA ILE A 164 2.67 31.78 3.34
C ILE A 164 1.50 31.85 2.34
N GLU A 165 1.53 30.97 1.33
CA GLU A 165 0.58 30.98 0.21
C GLU A 165 -0.74 30.25 0.54
N HIS A 166 -0.71 29.24 1.40
CA HIS A 166 -1.85 28.35 1.63
C HIS A 166 -2.50 28.42 3.01
N THR A 167 -1.95 29.20 3.96
CA THR A 167 -2.54 29.36 5.29
C THR A 167 -2.68 30.84 5.68
N PRO A 168 -3.65 31.18 6.57
CA PRO A 168 -3.79 32.52 7.10
C PRO A 168 -2.85 32.82 8.28
N LEU A 169 -1.96 31.89 8.66
CA LEU A 169 -1.11 32.01 9.85
C LEU A 169 -0.32 33.33 9.88
N PRO A 170 -0.13 33.97 11.04
CA PRO A 170 0.83 35.06 11.19
C PRO A 170 2.20 34.70 10.63
N LEU A 171 2.89 35.63 9.97
CA LEU A 171 4.21 35.35 9.37
C LEU A 171 5.26 34.93 10.42
N THR A 172 5.08 35.37 11.67
CA THR A 172 5.87 34.95 12.82
C THR A 172 5.70 33.46 13.10
N GLU A 173 4.45 32.96 13.13
CA GLU A 173 4.16 31.54 13.29
C GLU A 173 4.66 30.72 12.10
N VAL A 174 4.50 31.24 10.87
CA VAL A 174 5.05 30.59 9.67
C VAL A 174 6.56 30.42 9.75
N ALA A 175 7.29 31.40 10.30
CA ALA A 175 8.73 31.31 10.45
C ALA A 175 9.13 30.12 11.35
N PHE A 176 8.52 30.00 12.52
CA PHE A 176 8.84 28.91 13.44
C PHE A 176 8.31 27.56 12.94
N ALA A 177 7.14 27.55 12.30
CA ALA A 177 6.57 26.38 11.63
C ALA A 177 7.49 25.84 10.53
N ALA A 178 8.11 26.70 9.74
CA ALA A 178 9.04 26.28 8.71
C ALA A 178 10.45 25.94 9.26
N GLY A 179 10.64 25.83 10.58
CA GLY A 179 11.91 25.43 11.20
C GLY A 179 12.96 26.53 11.23
N PHE A 180 12.59 27.81 11.17
CA PHE A 180 13.54 28.92 11.38
C PHE A 180 13.72 29.20 12.87
N ALA A 181 14.96 29.43 13.29
CA ALA A 181 15.27 29.76 14.69
C ALA A 181 14.90 31.21 15.06
N SER A 182 14.72 32.09 14.06
CA SER A 182 14.27 33.46 14.27
C SER A 182 13.52 34.01 13.06
N VAL A 183 12.62 34.96 13.32
CA VAL A 183 11.88 35.71 12.28
C VAL A 183 12.83 36.49 11.37
N ARG A 184 13.96 36.99 11.90
CA ARG A 184 15.00 37.65 11.10
C ARG A 184 15.60 36.70 10.08
N GLN A 185 16.03 35.51 10.50
CA GLN A 185 16.60 34.50 9.61
C GLN A 185 15.59 34.05 8.53
N PHE A 186 14.32 33.91 8.91
CA PHE A 186 13.21 33.64 7.99
C PHE A 186 13.10 34.75 6.93
N ASN A 187 12.96 36.00 7.35
CA ASN A 187 12.85 37.14 6.43
C ASN A 187 14.05 37.23 5.47
N ASP A 188 15.26 37.04 5.99
CA ASP A 188 16.48 37.07 5.19
C ASP A 188 16.53 35.91 4.19
N THR A 189 16.12 34.71 4.60
CA THR A 189 16.08 33.53 3.73
C THR A 189 15.04 33.67 2.63
N ILE A 190 13.82 34.09 2.94
CA ILE A 190 12.76 34.28 1.94
C ILE A 190 13.14 35.36 0.93
N ARG A 191 13.73 36.47 1.39
CA ARG A 191 14.25 37.52 0.50
C ARG A 191 15.40 37.01 -0.37
N THR A 192 16.33 36.24 0.18
CA THR A 192 17.47 35.69 -0.57
C THR A 192 16.99 34.68 -1.62
N VAL A 193 16.13 33.74 -1.23
CA VAL A 193 15.71 32.63 -2.10
C VAL A 193 14.68 33.09 -3.13
N PHE A 194 13.66 33.85 -2.76
CA PHE A 194 12.56 34.21 -3.69
C PHE A 194 12.65 35.65 -4.23
N GLY A 195 13.58 36.46 -3.70
CA GLY A 195 13.77 37.85 -4.09
C GLY A 195 12.64 38.78 -3.66
N ILE A 196 11.73 38.34 -2.78
CA ILE A 196 10.55 39.11 -2.36
C ILE A 196 10.35 38.96 -0.85
N ALA A 197 9.77 39.97 -0.21
CA ALA A 197 9.44 39.90 1.21
C ALA A 197 8.27 38.91 1.46
N PRO A 198 8.24 38.21 2.61
CA PRO A 198 7.16 37.26 2.92
C PRO A 198 5.74 37.84 2.84
N ALA A 199 5.54 39.09 3.30
CA ALA A 199 4.24 39.77 3.23
C ALA A 199 3.76 39.94 1.78
N ARG A 200 4.63 40.44 0.88
CA ARG A 200 4.28 40.57 -0.54
C ARG A 200 4.06 39.23 -1.23
N LEU A 201 4.73 38.17 -0.77
CA LEU A 201 4.48 36.81 -1.27
C LEU A 201 3.05 36.37 -0.93
N ARG A 202 2.55 36.68 0.26
CA ARG A 202 1.16 36.45 0.66
C ARG A 202 0.18 37.28 -0.16
N ASP A 203 0.47 38.55 -0.36
CA ASP A 203 -0.40 39.45 -1.14
C ASP A 203 -0.54 38.96 -2.58
N ALA A 204 0.58 38.55 -3.20
CA ALA A 204 0.59 37.98 -4.54
C ALA A 204 -0.20 36.67 -4.64
N ALA A 205 -0.18 35.83 -3.60
CA ALA A 205 -0.97 34.60 -3.53
C ALA A 205 -2.47 34.85 -3.29
N SER A 206 -2.83 36.01 -2.73
CA SER A 206 -4.19 36.41 -2.38
C SER A 206 -4.93 37.17 -3.49
N GLY A 207 -4.35 37.28 -4.69
CA GLY A 207 -4.89 38.02 -5.83
C GLY A 207 -6.29 37.55 -6.34
N PRO A 208 -6.87 38.25 -7.33
CA PRO A 208 -8.29 38.13 -7.72
C PRO A 208 -8.75 36.71 -8.09
N ALA A 209 -7.83 35.81 -8.50
CA ALA A 209 -8.12 34.41 -8.77
C ALA A 209 -8.57 33.59 -7.53
N ARG A 210 -8.33 34.07 -6.30
CA ARG A 210 -8.84 33.44 -5.07
C ARG A 210 -10.25 33.94 -4.70
N ARG A 211 -10.74 35.04 -5.28
CA ARG A 211 -12.14 35.51 -5.08
C ARG A 211 -13.17 34.62 -5.80
N GLY A 212 -12.76 33.84 -6.80
CA GLY A 212 -13.63 32.94 -7.58
C GLY A 212 -13.53 31.45 -7.22
N ARG A 213 -12.62 31.07 -6.31
CA ARG A 213 -12.68 29.77 -5.63
C ARG A 213 -13.51 30.02 -4.37
N GLY A 214 -14.58 29.26 -4.19
CA GLY A 214 -15.57 29.45 -3.12
C GLY A 214 -14.91 29.78 -1.77
N ALA A 215 -15.66 30.51 -0.95
CA ALA A 215 -15.30 30.88 0.41
C ALA A 215 -14.52 29.75 1.11
N PRO A 216 -13.53 30.04 1.96
CA PRO A 216 -12.98 29.00 2.83
C PRO A 216 -14.18 28.25 3.42
N GLU A 217 -14.25 26.93 3.19
CA GLU A 217 -15.24 26.09 3.86
C GLU A 217 -15.23 26.50 5.33
N PRO A 218 -16.42 26.67 5.96
CA PRO A 218 -16.52 27.18 7.31
C PRO A 218 -15.48 26.48 8.17
N ALA A 219 -14.72 27.26 8.96
CA ALA A 219 -13.67 26.74 9.81
C ALA A 219 -14.22 25.53 10.55
N ASP A 220 -13.73 24.33 10.18
CA ASP A 220 -14.04 23.12 10.94
C ASP A 220 -13.74 23.47 12.39
N SER A 221 -14.72 23.30 13.26
CA SER A 221 -14.58 23.48 14.71
C SER A 221 -13.61 22.47 15.34
N ALA A 222 -12.92 21.68 14.52
CA ALA A 222 -11.93 20.70 14.91
C ALA A 222 -10.56 21.36 15.12
N PRO A 223 -9.86 21.06 16.23
CA PRO A 223 -8.48 21.46 16.46
C PRO A 223 -7.52 21.10 15.30
N GLY A 224 -6.47 21.92 15.14
CA GLY A 224 -5.39 21.72 14.17
C GLY A 224 -5.43 22.67 12.96
N THR A 225 -4.29 22.83 12.30
CA THR A 225 -4.16 23.70 11.13
C THR A 225 -4.36 22.92 9.83
N ARG A 226 -5.33 23.33 9.02
CA ARG A 226 -5.55 22.78 7.66
C ARG A 226 -4.61 23.43 6.66
N VAL A 227 -3.81 22.61 5.95
CA VAL A 227 -2.90 23.03 4.88
C VAL A 227 -3.18 22.20 3.64
N SER A 228 -3.42 22.85 2.50
CA SER A 228 -3.60 22.16 1.22
C SER A 228 -2.40 22.41 0.32
N VAL A 229 -1.76 21.33 -0.14
CA VAL A 229 -0.59 21.38 -1.02
C VAL A 229 -0.83 20.53 -2.27
N ARG A 230 -0.18 20.91 -3.37
CA ARG A 230 -0.13 20.09 -4.59
C ARG A 230 1.20 19.36 -4.63
N LEU A 231 1.15 18.03 -4.68
CA LEU A 231 2.33 17.19 -4.76
C LEU A 231 2.53 16.76 -6.22
N PRO A 232 3.37 17.47 -7.00
CA PRO A 232 3.65 17.07 -8.38
C PRO A 232 4.40 15.74 -8.41
N PHE A 233 4.15 14.99 -9.48
CA PHE A 233 4.78 13.70 -9.79
C PHE A 233 5.31 13.69 -11.23
N ARG A 234 6.23 12.77 -11.51
CA ARG A 234 6.70 12.51 -12.89
C ARG A 234 5.69 11.65 -13.63
N ARG A 235 5.35 11.99 -14.87
CA ARG A 235 4.42 11.18 -15.70
C ARG A 235 5.19 10.12 -16.48
N PRO A 236 4.57 8.97 -16.81
CA PRO A 236 3.21 8.53 -16.45
C PRO A 236 3.04 8.11 -14.97
N PHE A 237 1.80 8.06 -14.48
CA PHE A 237 1.48 7.71 -13.08
C PHE A 237 0.21 6.85 -12.98
N ASP A 238 0.38 5.60 -12.54
CA ASP A 238 -0.73 4.66 -12.27
C ASP A 238 -1.41 4.94 -10.92
N ALA A 239 -2.16 6.05 -10.83
CA ALA A 239 -2.88 6.44 -9.62
C ALA A 239 -3.90 5.38 -9.16
N GLY A 240 -4.62 4.77 -10.12
CA GLY A 240 -5.62 3.74 -9.84
C GLY A 240 -5.00 2.52 -9.17
N GLY A 241 -3.88 2.01 -9.71
CA GLY A 241 -3.16 0.88 -9.11
C GLY A 241 -2.61 1.15 -7.72
N VAL A 242 -2.12 2.37 -7.45
CA VAL A 242 -1.70 2.77 -6.11
C VAL A 242 -2.89 2.75 -5.14
N LEU A 243 -4.02 3.33 -5.54
CA LEU A 243 -5.22 3.36 -4.70
C LEU A 243 -5.82 1.97 -4.47
N ASP A 244 -5.87 1.10 -5.49
CA ASP A 244 -6.31 -0.29 -5.35
C ASP A 244 -5.43 -1.06 -4.37
N TYR A 245 -4.11 -0.85 -4.46
CA TYR A 245 -3.15 -1.47 -3.53
C TYR A 245 -3.40 -1.01 -2.09
N LEU A 246 -3.61 0.29 -1.88
CA LEU A 246 -3.87 0.88 -0.56
C LEU A 246 -5.24 0.43 -0.01
N ALA A 247 -6.29 0.43 -0.84
CA ALA A 247 -7.64 0.00 -0.47
C ALA A 247 -7.67 -1.46 0.02
N ALA A 248 -6.95 -2.35 -0.66
CA ALA A 248 -6.85 -3.76 -0.25
C ALA A 248 -6.20 -3.95 1.13
N ARG A 249 -5.41 -2.98 1.60
CA ARG A 249 -4.59 -3.05 2.82
C ARG A 249 -4.97 -2.04 3.90
N ALA A 250 -5.96 -1.19 3.64
CA ALA A 250 -6.38 -0.12 4.54
C ALA A 250 -6.84 -0.68 5.89
N VAL A 251 -6.19 -0.22 6.96
CA VAL A 251 -6.50 -0.61 8.33
C VAL A 251 -7.69 0.20 8.84
N PRO A 252 -8.83 -0.44 9.20
CA PRO A 252 -9.99 0.28 9.70
C PRO A 252 -9.65 1.18 10.90
N GLY A 253 -10.17 2.42 10.90
CA GLY A 253 -9.88 3.46 11.89
C GLY A 253 -8.58 4.24 11.64
N VAL A 254 -7.59 3.64 10.96
CA VAL A 254 -6.29 4.28 10.67
C VAL A 254 -6.24 4.83 9.24
N GLU A 255 -6.86 4.13 8.31
CA GLU A 255 -6.86 4.46 6.88
C GLU A 255 -8.26 4.27 6.29
N SER A 256 -8.64 5.14 5.37
CA SER A 256 -9.83 4.96 4.54
C SER A 256 -9.50 5.26 3.09
N VAL A 257 -10.10 4.50 2.17
CA VAL A 257 -9.90 4.68 0.73
C VAL A 257 -11.26 4.66 0.07
N ARG A 258 -11.52 5.69 -0.73
CA ARG A 258 -12.65 5.76 -1.64
C ARG A 258 -12.09 5.62 -3.05
N THR A 259 -12.44 4.52 -3.71
CA THR A 259 -12.14 4.33 -5.13
C THR A 259 -13.16 5.13 -5.95
N ALA A 260 -12.76 5.62 -7.12
CA ALA A 260 -13.68 6.38 -7.97
C ALA A 260 -14.88 5.50 -8.37
N ALA A 261 -16.09 5.99 -8.11
CA ALA A 261 -17.34 5.38 -8.54
C ALA A 261 -18.29 6.50 -8.99
N GLY A 262 -18.74 6.44 -10.25
CA GLY A 262 -19.51 7.54 -10.85
C GLY A 262 -18.69 8.83 -10.95
N ASP A 263 -19.27 9.94 -10.51
CA ASP A 263 -18.65 11.29 -10.53
C ASP A 263 -17.77 11.59 -9.31
N GLU A 264 -17.69 10.69 -8.32
CA GLU A 264 -16.87 10.90 -7.12
C GLU A 264 -15.37 10.69 -7.38
N GLN A 265 -14.56 11.66 -6.95
CA GLN A 265 -13.11 11.62 -7.10
C GLN A 265 -12.49 10.63 -6.09
N ALA A 266 -11.58 9.79 -6.57
CA ALA A 266 -10.88 8.85 -5.71
C ALA A 266 -10.03 9.57 -4.66
N ARG A 267 -10.10 9.10 -3.41
CA ARG A 267 -9.49 9.73 -2.23
C ARG A 267 -8.91 8.68 -1.31
N TYR A 268 -7.70 8.94 -0.82
CA TYR A 268 -7.07 8.21 0.27
C TYR A 268 -7.00 9.10 1.50
N ALA A 269 -7.31 8.57 2.68
CA ALA A 269 -7.20 9.26 3.95
C ALA A 269 -6.44 8.39 4.95
N ARG A 270 -5.63 9.00 5.83
CA ARG A 270 -5.08 8.29 6.99
C ARG A 270 -4.70 9.21 8.14
N THR A 271 -4.57 8.63 9.33
CA THR A 271 -3.87 9.24 10.46
C THR A 271 -2.34 9.08 10.33
N LEU A 272 -1.61 10.03 10.88
CA LEU A 272 -0.15 10.10 10.90
C LEU A 272 0.34 10.40 12.31
N ARG A 273 1.36 9.68 12.77
CA ARG A 273 2.15 10.06 13.95
C ARG A 273 3.35 10.88 13.51
N LEU A 274 3.36 12.17 13.80
CA LEU A 274 4.46 13.09 13.46
C LEU A 274 5.19 13.54 14.75
N PRO A 275 6.41 14.11 14.63
CA PRO A 275 7.24 14.44 15.79
C PRO A 275 6.60 15.36 16.84
N HIS A 276 5.77 16.32 16.43
CA HIS A 276 5.17 17.31 17.32
C HIS A 276 3.68 17.07 17.58
N GLY A 277 3.09 16.04 16.98
CA GLY A 277 1.70 15.67 17.21
C GLY A 277 1.13 14.80 16.11
N PRO A 278 -0.11 14.32 16.26
CA PRO A 278 -0.79 13.62 15.19
C PRO A 278 -1.15 14.55 14.03
N ALA A 279 -1.48 13.93 12.90
CA ALA A 279 -2.11 14.60 11.79
C ALA A 279 -3.05 13.67 11.04
N ILE A 280 -3.97 14.25 10.28
CA ILE A 280 -4.77 13.54 9.28
C ILE A 280 -4.37 14.03 7.90
N VAL A 281 -4.16 13.11 6.98
CA VAL A 281 -3.91 13.43 5.57
C VAL A 281 -5.04 12.92 4.70
N HIS A 282 -5.41 13.73 3.72
CA HIS A 282 -6.25 13.38 2.59
C HIS A 282 -5.47 13.59 1.29
N ALA A 283 -5.40 12.56 0.46
CA ALA A 283 -4.69 12.55 -0.80
C ALA A 283 -5.64 12.18 -1.94
N GLU A 284 -5.76 13.09 -2.91
CA GLU A 284 -6.65 12.97 -4.07
C GLU A 284 -5.80 13.08 -5.35
N PRO A 285 -5.54 11.96 -6.04
CA PRO A 285 -4.83 12.00 -7.31
C PRO A 285 -5.58 12.82 -8.37
N ALA A 286 -4.88 13.76 -9.00
CA ALA A 286 -5.33 14.51 -10.16
C ALA A 286 -4.36 14.27 -11.34
N ALA A 287 -4.63 14.89 -12.50
CA ALA A 287 -3.90 14.62 -13.74
C ALA A 287 -2.39 14.92 -13.67
N GLU A 288 -1.97 15.92 -12.88
CA GLU A 288 -0.56 16.39 -12.83
C GLU A 288 0.03 16.42 -11.42
N HIS A 289 -0.79 16.19 -10.39
CA HIS A 289 -0.37 16.22 -9.00
C HIS A 289 -1.32 15.40 -8.15
N VAL A 290 -0.86 14.99 -6.97
CA VAL A 290 -1.73 14.55 -5.89
C VAL A 290 -2.09 15.78 -5.05
N ARG A 291 -3.38 16.11 -4.94
CA ARG A 291 -3.86 17.14 -4.02
C ARG A 291 -3.82 16.56 -2.61
N CYS A 292 -3.05 17.17 -1.73
CA CYS A 292 -2.83 16.70 -0.37
C CYS A 292 -3.34 17.73 0.62
N THR A 293 -4.39 17.39 1.36
CA THR A 293 -4.93 18.22 2.45
C THR A 293 -4.51 17.61 3.78
N LEU A 294 -3.78 18.38 4.57
CA LEU A 294 -3.23 17.98 5.86
C LEU A 294 -3.96 18.75 6.96
N ARG A 295 -4.39 18.04 8.02
CA ARG A 295 -4.80 18.63 9.29
C ARG A 295 -3.72 18.30 10.31
N LEU A 296 -2.88 19.29 10.63
CA LEU A 296 -1.71 19.13 11.49
C LEU A 296 -2.03 19.64 12.89
N THR A 297 -1.72 18.88 13.94
CA THR A 297 -1.69 19.42 15.31
C THR A 297 -0.64 20.52 15.43
N ASP A 298 0.53 20.32 14.80
CA ASP A 298 1.60 21.30 14.75
C ASP A 298 2.12 21.46 13.30
N VAL A 299 2.12 22.70 12.83
CA VAL A 299 2.53 23.08 11.47
C VAL A 299 4.01 22.86 11.18
N ARG A 300 4.85 22.67 12.21
CA ARG A 300 6.25 22.25 12.08
C ARG A 300 6.42 20.91 11.38
N ASP A 301 5.39 20.07 11.43
CA ASP A 301 5.42 18.77 10.80
C ASP A 301 4.99 18.75 9.33
N LEU A 302 4.71 19.92 8.72
CA LEU A 302 4.33 20.01 7.30
C LEU A 302 5.34 19.31 6.38
N GLY A 303 6.63 19.59 6.56
CA GLY A 303 7.70 18.99 5.75
C GLY A 303 7.73 17.46 5.87
N SER A 304 7.73 16.96 7.11
CA SER A 304 7.70 15.52 7.43
C SER A 304 6.46 14.84 6.84
N ALA A 305 5.28 15.44 6.97
CA ALA A 305 4.03 14.92 6.45
C ALA A 305 4.06 14.85 4.92
N VAL A 306 4.46 15.93 4.26
CA VAL A 306 4.61 15.97 2.79
C VAL A 306 5.59 14.89 2.33
N ALA A 307 6.78 14.80 2.94
CA ALA A 307 7.77 13.80 2.58
C ALA A 307 7.23 12.36 2.72
N ARG A 308 6.49 12.06 3.80
CA ARG A 308 5.85 10.75 4.01
C ARG A 308 4.79 10.43 2.97
N VAL A 309 3.95 11.40 2.59
CA VAL A 309 2.91 11.20 1.57
C VAL A 309 3.52 11.01 0.19
N ARG A 310 4.57 11.78 -0.15
CA ARG A 310 5.31 11.59 -1.40
C ARG A 310 5.88 10.17 -1.50
N ARG A 311 6.41 9.62 -0.41
CA ARG A 311 6.90 8.23 -0.32
C ARG A 311 5.79 7.20 -0.41
N LEU A 312 4.67 7.42 0.27
CA LEU A 312 3.52 6.51 0.25
C LEU A 312 3.03 6.27 -1.19
N PHE A 313 2.95 7.33 -1.99
CA PHE A 313 2.53 7.28 -3.39
C PHE A 313 3.67 7.12 -4.40
N ASP A 314 4.93 7.05 -3.93
CA ASP A 314 6.12 6.91 -4.77
C ASP A 314 6.21 8.00 -5.87
N LEU A 315 5.89 9.25 -5.51
CA LEU A 315 5.73 10.37 -6.46
C LEU A 315 7.05 10.81 -7.11
N ASP A 316 8.17 10.48 -6.49
CA ASP A 316 9.52 10.90 -6.90
C ASP A 316 10.19 9.92 -7.88
N ALA A 317 9.61 8.74 -8.12
CA ALA A 317 10.13 7.75 -9.07
C ALA A 317 10.21 8.29 -10.51
N ASP A 318 11.17 7.77 -11.29
CA ASP A 318 11.29 8.00 -12.74
C ASP A 318 10.59 6.87 -13.51
N PRO A 319 9.30 7.03 -13.85
CA PRO A 319 8.55 6.00 -14.56
C PRO A 319 9.09 5.75 -15.97
N VAL A 320 9.69 6.74 -16.63
CA VAL A 320 10.17 6.59 -18.01
C VAL A 320 11.39 5.68 -18.04
N ALA A 321 12.34 5.88 -17.13
CA ALA A 321 13.51 5.02 -17.00
C ALA A 321 13.12 3.58 -16.62
N VAL A 322 12.18 3.44 -15.68
CA VAL A 322 11.65 2.13 -15.26
C VAL A 322 10.96 1.42 -16.41
N ASP A 323 9.98 2.05 -17.03
CA ASP A 323 9.18 1.46 -18.11
C ASP A 323 10.06 1.07 -19.30
N SER A 324 11.03 1.92 -19.68
CA SER A 324 11.95 1.63 -20.78
C SER A 324 12.82 0.41 -20.49
N ALA A 325 13.37 0.30 -19.28
CA ALA A 325 14.19 -0.84 -18.87
C ALA A 325 13.38 -2.14 -18.81
N LEU A 326 12.16 -2.10 -18.26
CA LEU A 326 11.31 -3.28 -18.15
C LEU A 326 10.70 -3.69 -19.49
N ALA A 327 10.39 -2.75 -20.38
CA ALA A 327 9.82 -3.03 -21.70
C ALA A 327 10.84 -3.71 -22.65
N ALA A 328 12.14 -3.63 -22.38
CA ALA A 328 13.17 -4.37 -23.11
C ALA A 328 13.05 -5.90 -22.93
N ASP A 329 12.30 -6.34 -21.92
CA ASP A 329 11.99 -7.73 -21.69
C ASP A 329 10.65 -8.12 -22.31
N SER A 330 10.67 -9.02 -23.30
CA SER A 330 9.48 -9.46 -24.04
C SER A 330 8.35 -10.01 -23.16
N ALA A 331 8.65 -10.57 -21.98
CA ALA A 331 7.63 -11.06 -21.05
C ALA A 331 6.91 -9.92 -20.30
N LEU A 332 7.59 -8.78 -20.11
CA LEU A 332 7.06 -7.60 -19.43
C LEU A 332 6.55 -6.53 -20.40
N THR A 333 7.01 -6.48 -21.65
CA THR A 333 6.60 -5.47 -22.65
C THR A 333 5.08 -5.26 -22.71
N PRO A 334 4.23 -6.30 -22.80
CA PRO A 334 2.78 -6.10 -22.86
C PRO A 334 2.20 -5.56 -21.54
N ARG A 335 2.86 -5.87 -20.40
CA ARG A 335 2.42 -5.45 -19.07
C ARG A 335 2.80 -4.01 -18.76
N VAL A 336 3.99 -3.58 -19.21
CA VAL A 336 4.41 -2.18 -19.15
C VAL A 336 3.50 -1.33 -20.04
N ALA A 337 3.23 -1.76 -21.28
CA ALA A 337 2.32 -1.06 -22.17
C ALA A 337 0.89 -0.94 -21.61
N ALA A 338 0.40 -1.98 -20.92
CA ALA A 338 -0.93 -1.96 -20.29
C ALA A 338 -1.00 -1.12 -19.00
N THR A 339 0.13 -0.84 -18.34
CA THR A 339 0.16 -0.06 -17.10
C THR A 339 1.46 0.75 -17.01
N PRO A 340 1.60 1.79 -17.84
CA PRO A 340 2.78 2.64 -17.81
C PRO A 340 2.82 3.45 -16.52
N GLY A 341 4.02 3.68 -15.99
CA GLY A 341 4.24 4.46 -14.77
C GLY A 341 3.71 3.79 -13.51
N ILE A 342 3.79 2.45 -13.47
CA ILE A 342 3.53 1.67 -12.26
C ILE A 342 4.43 2.18 -11.13
N ARG A 343 3.90 2.13 -9.91
CA ARG A 343 4.59 2.62 -8.71
C ARG A 343 4.80 1.51 -7.71
N VAL A 344 5.73 1.75 -6.78
CA VAL A 344 5.92 0.91 -5.60
C VAL A 344 5.38 1.65 -4.38
N PRO A 345 4.08 1.49 -4.03
CA PRO A 345 3.52 2.14 -2.84
C PRO A 345 4.38 1.89 -1.60
N GLY A 346 4.80 2.97 -0.95
CA GLY A 346 5.65 2.93 0.24
C GLY A 346 4.87 2.81 1.54
N THR A 347 5.40 3.43 2.60
CA THR A 347 4.73 3.61 3.89
C THR A 347 5.00 5.02 4.43
N VAL A 348 4.12 5.52 5.29
CA VAL A 348 4.36 6.75 6.07
C VAL A 348 5.09 6.48 7.39
N ASP A 349 5.05 5.24 7.85
CA ASP A 349 5.67 4.78 9.10
C ASP A 349 6.34 3.41 8.84
N PRO A 350 7.68 3.35 8.83
CA PRO A 350 8.43 2.10 8.69
C PRO A 350 8.17 1.07 9.79
N HIS A 351 7.95 1.50 11.03
CA HIS A 351 7.74 0.60 12.16
C HIS A 351 6.37 -0.08 12.06
N GLU A 352 5.33 0.71 11.73
CA GLU A 352 3.99 0.18 11.39
C GLU A 352 4.07 -0.86 10.26
N LEU A 353 4.88 -0.61 9.24
CA LEU A 353 5.04 -1.53 8.11
C LEU A 353 5.71 -2.85 8.52
N VAL A 354 6.73 -2.82 9.40
CA VAL A 354 7.36 -4.05 9.94
C VAL A 354 6.31 -4.90 10.65
N VAL A 355 5.50 -4.28 11.53
CA VAL A 355 4.38 -4.95 12.21
C VAL A 355 3.40 -5.56 11.22
N ARG A 356 2.97 -4.79 10.21
CA ARG A 356 2.06 -5.27 9.16
C ARG A 356 2.66 -6.43 8.35
N ALA A 357 3.96 -6.40 8.08
CA ALA A 357 4.66 -7.46 7.36
C ALA A 357 4.67 -8.78 8.15
N VAL A 358 4.92 -8.72 9.46
CA VAL A 358 4.84 -9.90 10.35
C VAL A 358 3.41 -10.43 10.45
N LEU A 359 2.41 -9.54 10.60
CA LEU A 359 1.00 -9.93 10.61
C LEU A 359 0.54 -10.60 9.30
N GLY A 360 1.13 -10.18 8.17
CA GLY A 360 0.85 -10.72 6.84
C GLY A 360 1.49 -12.08 6.54
N GLN A 361 2.37 -12.59 7.41
CA GLN A 361 3.03 -13.88 7.19
C GLN A 361 2.02 -15.03 7.10
N GLN A 362 2.12 -15.80 6.00
CA GLN A 362 1.38 -17.04 5.76
C GLN A 362 -0.16 -16.88 5.75
N VAL A 363 -0.67 -15.66 5.60
CA VAL A 363 -2.11 -15.38 5.56
C VAL A 363 -2.47 -14.57 4.32
N SER A 364 -3.77 -14.46 4.05
CA SER A 364 -4.27 -13.59 2.98
C SER A 364 -4.12 -12.11 3.37
N VAL A 365 -4.09 -11.22 2.37
CA VAL A 365 -4.10 -9.76 2.59
C VAL A 365 -5.30 -9.32 3.42
N ALA A 366 -6.49 -9.88 3.15
CA ALA A 366 -7.69 -9.60 3.93
C ALA A 366 -7.53 -10.00 5.40
N SER A 367 -6.98 -11.19 5.67
CA SER A 367 -6.70 -11.63 7.04
C SER A 367 -5.66 -10.77 7.76
N ALA A 368 -4.60 -10.35 7.04
CA ALA A 368 -3.60 -9.44 7.58
C ALA A 368 -4.21 -8.09 7.96
N ARG A 369 -5.07 -7.54 7.07
CA ARG A 369 -5.84 -6.31 7.32
C ARG A 369 -6.74 -6.46 8.55
N SER A 370 -7.45 -7.59 8.72
CA SER A 370 -8.28 -7.83 9.91
C SER A 370 -7.46 -7.86 11.21
N LEU A 371 -6.28 -8.48 11.19
CA LEU A 371 -5.38 -8.52 12.35
C LEU A 371 -4.85 -7.12 12.69
N ALA A 372 -4.40 -6.37 11.69
CA ALA A 372 -3.94 -5.00 11.88
C ALA A 372 -5.06 -4.07 12.36
N GLY A 373 -6.29 -4.23 11.85
CA GLY A 373 -7.48 -3.52 12.34
C GLY A 373 -7.82 -3.84 13.80
N ARG A 374 -7.65 -5.10 14.23
CA ARG A 374 -7.81 -5.46 15.64
C ARG A 374 -6.74 -4.81 16.51
N LEU A 375 -5.48 -4.88 16.08
CA LEU A 375 -4.36 -4.24 16.78
C LEU A 375 -4.60 -2.74 16.94
N ALA A 376 -5.00 -2.05 15.87
CA ALA A 376 -5.29 -0.62 15.91
C ALA A 376 -6.49 -0.27 16.81
N ARG A 377 -7.58 -1.03 16.77
CA ARG A 377 -8.72 -0.78 17.67
C ARG A 377 -8.41 -1.04 19.14
N THR A 378 -7.58 -2.04 19.44
CA THR A 378 -7.31 -2.45 20.83
C THR A 378 -6.16 -1.65 21.45
N LEU A 379 -5.13 -1.32 20.69
CA LEU A 379 -3.88 -0.72 21.18
C LEU A 379 -3.59 0.65 20.55
N GLY A 380 -4.42 1.11 19.61
CA GLY A 380 -4.23 2.40 18.94
C GLY A 380 -4.65 3.55 19.84
N THR A 381 -4.16 4.74 19.53
CA THR A 381 -4.54 5.96 20.24
C THR A 381 -5.66 6.65 19.46
N PRO A 382 -6.87 6.80 20.01
CA PRO A 382 -7.92 7.61 19.38
C PRO A 382 -7.44 9.05 19.20
N LEU A 383 -7.89 9.70 18.13
CA LEU A 383 -7.76 11.15 17.97
C LEU A 383 -8.98 11.80 18.62
N ASP A 384 -8.73 12.81 19.45
CA ASP A 384 -9.77 13.51 20.22
C ASP A 384 -10.80 14.24 19.33
N ASP A 385 -10.48 14.42 18.05
CA ASP A 385 -11.21 15.28 17.11
C ASP A 385 -12.05 14.49 16.10
N ARG A 386 -13.24 14.03 16.52
CA ARG A 386 -14.28 13.65 15.56
C ARG A 386 -14.83 14.89 14.85
N PRO A 387 -15.01 14.87 13.52
CA PRO A 387 -16.00 15.74 12.91
C PRO A 387 -17.37 15.40 13.50
N ALA A 388 -18.14 16.43 13.87
CA ALA A 388 -19.54 16.25 14.21
C ALA A 388 -20.28 15.60 13.02
N GLU A 389 -21.22 14.73 13.36
CA GLU A 389 -22.11 13.93 12.51
C GLU A 389 -22.30 14.39 11.03
N GLY A 390 -22.14 13.47 10.08
CA GLY A 390 -22.66 13.66 8.71
C GLY A 390 -21.79 13.24 7.52
N GLY A 391 -20.56 12.76 7.72
CA GLY A 391 -19.68 12.35 6.62
C GLY A 391 -19.84 10.88 6.19
N THR A 392 -20.37 10.64 4.99
CA THR A 392 -20.50 9.31 4.36
C THR A 392 -19.16 8.73 3.91
N ALA A 393 -18.34 8.30 4.88
CA ALA A 393 -17.42 7.14 4.94
C ALA A 393 -16.50 7.43 6.13
N ALA A 394 -16.47 6.54 7.13
CA ALA A 394 -15.78 6.76 8.41
C ALA A 394 -14.37 7.36 8.19
N GLU A 395 -14.19 8.62 8.62
CA GLU A 395 -12.89 9.26 8.60
C GLU A 395 -11.92 8.51 9.52
N PRO A 396 -10.62 8.47 9.20
CA PRO A 396 -9.62 7.90 10.10
C PRO A 396 -9.60 8.66 11.44
N ASP A 397 -9.77 7.92 12.52
CA ASP A 397 -9.96 8.45 13.88
C ASP A 397 -8.96 7.88 14.88
N THR A 398 -8.08 6.97 14.46
CA THR A 398 -7.21 6.22 15.37
C THR A 398 -5.78 6.20 14.80
N LEU A 399 -4.80 6.51 15.63
CA LEU A 399 -3.38 6.29 15.32
C LEU A 399 -3.05 4.81 15.42
N PHE A 400 -2.21 4.33 14.51
CA PHE A 400 -1.64 2.99 14.64
C PHE A 400 -0.90 2.85 15.99
N PRO A 401 -0.93 1.67 16.63
CA PRO A 401 -0.30 1.45 17.94
C PRO A 401 1.19 1.78 17.93
N THR A 402 1.70 2.28 19.06
CA THR A 402 3.14 2.45 19.24
C THR A 402 3.82 1.08 19.35
N MET A 403 5.10 1.00 18.97
CA MET A 403 5.84 -0.25 19.08
C MET A 403 5.94 -0.74 20.53
N GLN A 404 5.99 0.18 21.50
CA GLN A 404 5.91 -0.15 22.92
C GLN A 404 4.58 -0.84 23.28
N ALA A 405 3.44 -0.26 22.89
CA ALA A 405 2.13 -0.87 23.15
C ALA A 405 1.99 -2.24 22.49
N VAL A 406 2.55 -2.42 21.28
CA VAL A 406 2.58 -3.72 20.60
C VAL A 406 3.46 -4.72 21.35
N ALA A 407 4.65 -4.33 21.80
CA ALA A 407 5.55 -5.20 22.54
C ALA A 407 4.91 -5.70 23.84
N GLU A 408 4.26 -4.80 24.59
CA GLU A 408 3.67 -5.10 25.90
C GLU A 408 2.34 -5.88 25.79
N HIS A 409 1.56 -5.66 24.72
CA HIS A 409 0.16 -6.10 24.68
C HIS A 409 -0.27 -6.86 23.41
N ALA A 410 0.65 -7.26 22.52
CA ALA A 410 0.29 -8.05 21.33
C ALA A 410 -0.41 -9.38 21.67
N ALA A 411 -0.02 -10.04 22.78
CA ALA A 411 -0.56 -11.33 23.18
C ALA A 411 -2.02 -11.25 23.67
N THR A 412 -2.42 -10.12 24.25
CA THR A 412 -3.80 -9.88 24.68
C THR A 412 -4.66 -9.36 23.52
N ALA A 413 -4.08 -8.55 22.64
CA ALA A 413 -4.80 -7.96 21.51
C ALA A 413 -5.08 -8.92 20.35
N LEU A 414 -4.23 -9.94 20.15
CA LEU A 414 -4.31 -10.83 18.99
C LEU A 414 -4.63 -12.27 19.39
N ARG A 415 -5.37 -12.96 18.52
CA ARG A 415 -5.55 -14.42 18.58
C ARG A 415 -4.85 -15.05 17.38
N GLY A 416 -4.19 -16.18 17.57
CA GLY A 416 -3.52 -16.89 16.49
C GLY A 416 -2.30 -17.70 16.94
N PRO A 417 -1.41 -18.09 16.01
CA PRO A 417 -0.22 -18.86 16.33
C PRO A 417 0.69 -18.12 17.31
N THR A 418 0.97 -18.74 18.47
CA THR A 418 1.80 -18.18 19.54
C THR A 418 3.17 -17.71 19.03
N ARG A 419 3.79 -18.48 18.12
CA ARG A 419 5.08 -18.12 17.52
C ARG A 419 5.06 -16.78 16.77
N ARG A 420 3.97 -16.47 16.05
CA ARG A 420 3.85 -15.21 15.31
C ARG A 420 3.60 -14.03 16.25
N ILE A 421 2.79 -14.23 17.28
CA ILE A 421 2.54 -13.21 18.31
C ILE A 421 3.84 -12.91 19.07
N ALA A 422 4.62 -13.94 19.43
CA ALA A 422 5.92 -13.78 20.05
C ALA A 422 6.90 -13.03 19.13
N ALA A 423 7.02 -13.43 17.86
CA ALA A 423 7.87 -12.74 16.89
C ALA A 423 7.47 -11.25 16.72
N LEU A 424 6.15 -10.97 16.71
CA LEU A 424 5.63 -9.61 16.66
C LEU A 424 6.01 -8.79 17.89
N ALA A 425 5.85 -9.36 19.09
CA ALA A 425 6.23 -8.69 20.34
C ALA A 425 7.74 -8.41 20.39
N THR A 426 8.57 -9.39 20.03
CA THR A 426 10.03 -9.25 20.00
C THR A 426 10.49 -8.17 19.02
N VAL A 427 9.97 -8.13 17.79
CA VAL A 427 10.37 -7.08 16.84
C VAL A 427 9.88 -5.70 17.28
N ALA A 428 8.69 -5.63 17.87
CA ALA A 428 8.16 -4.37 18.40
C ALA A 428 9.00 -3.86 19.57
N GLU A 429 9.49 -4.75 20.44
CA GLU A 429 10.42 -4.40 21.52
C GLU A 429 11.75 -3.85 20.99
N HIS A 430 12.32 -4.48 19.97
CA HIS A 430 13.57 -4.02 19.33
C HIS A 430 13.39 -2.64 18.66
N LEU A 431 12.24 -2.42 18.01
CA LEU A 431 11.91 -1.12 17.42
C LEU A 431 11.62 -0.05 18.50
N ALA A 432 11.01 -0.42 19.62
CA ALA A 432 10.68 0.51 20.71
C ALA A 432 11.91 0.95 21.51
N SER A 433 12.84 0.02 21.73
CA SER A 433 14.11 0.27 22.44
C SER A 433 15.17 0.94 21.57
N GLY A 434 15.01 0.94 20.24
CA GLY A 434 16.02 1.40 19.29
C GLY A 434 17.12 0.38 19.00
N ALA A 435 16.99 -0.86 19.48
CA ALA A 435 17.91 -1.96 19.13
C ALA A 435 17.80 -2.39 17.66
N LEU A 436 16.71 -2.02 16.99
CA LEU A 436 16.51 -2.14 15.54
C LEU A 436 16.06 -0.78 14.99
N GLU A 437 16.84 -0.17 14.11
CA GLU A 437 16.52 1.12 13.49
C GLU A 437 16.06 0.95 12.03
N VAL A 438 14.75 1.09 11.79
CA VAL A 438 14.18 1.04 10.45
C VAL A 438 13.61 2.40 10.08
N HIS A 439 14.31 3.12 9.20
CA HIS A 439 13.87 4.39 8.65
C HIS A 439 14.30 4.54 7.19
N ILE A 440 13.79 5.57 6.51
CA ILE A 440 14.02 5.81 5.08
C ILE A 440 15.51 6.05 4.72
N GLY A 441 16.30 6.44 5.72
CA GLY A 441 17.73 6.68 5.62
C GLY A 441 18.56 5.52 6.16
N SER A 442 17.98 4.38 6.52
CA SER A 442 18.73 3.21 6.97
C SER A 442 19.50 2.57 5.81
N ASP A 443 20.59 1.87 6.13
CA ASP A 443 21.29 1.05 5.15
C ASP A 443 20.49 -0.24 4.86
N PRO A 444 20.13 -0.55 3.59
CA PRO A 444 19.32 -1.72 3.28
C PRO A 444 19.96 -3.05 3.71
N GLN A 445 21.29 -3.18 3.62
CA GLN A 445 21.97 -4.43 3.95
C GLN A 445 22.01 -4.66 5.46
N THR A 446 22.23 -3.60 6.23
CA THR A 446 22.14 -3.63 7.70
C THR A 446 20.73 -3.99 8.14
N VAL A 447 19.70 -3.29 7.65
CA VAL A 447 18.30 -3.57 8.01
C VAL A 447 17.90 -5.00 7.66
N HIS A 448 18.29 -5.49 6.48
CA HIS A 448 18.03 -6.88 6.10
C HIS A 448 18.66 -7.85 7.10
N ARG A 449 19.94 -7.67 7.42
CA ARG A 449 20.69 -8.54 8.34
C ARG A 449 20.05 -8.57 9.73
N GLU A 450 19.79 -7.39 10.30
CA GLU A 450 19.21 -7.25 11.63
C GLU A 450 17.80 -7.84 11.70
N LEU A 451 16.95 -7.59 10.69
CA LEU A 451 15.63 -8.20 10.62
C LEU A 451 15.72 -9.73 10.55
N THR A 452 16.56 -10.29 9.69
CA THR A 452 16.69 -11.76 9.56
C THR A 452 17.36 -12.45 10.74
N ALA A 453 18.04 -11.70 11.61
CA ALA A 453 18.58 -12.22 12.86
C ALA A 453 17.49 -12.44 13.91
N LEU A 454 16.33 -11.79 13.78
CA LEU A 454 15.24 -11.92 14.73
C LEU A 454 14.42 -13.20 14.51
N PRO A 455 14.08 -13.95 15.59
CA PRO A 455 13.26 -15.14 15.50
C PRO A 455 11.90 -14.87 14.84
N GLY A 456 11.56 -15.67 13.83
CA GLY A 456 10.28 -15.55 13.12
C GLY A 456 10.26 -14.53 11.98
N ILE A 457 11.39 -13.87 11.68
CA ILE A 457 11.53 -12.98 10.53
C ILE A 457 12.44 -13.64 9.48
N GLY A 458 11.85 -14.01 8.35
CA GLY A 458 12.59 -14.58 7.22
C GLY A 458 12.96 -13.54 6.17
N THR A 459 13.73 -13.99 5.16
CA THR A 459 14.17 -13.16 4.02
C THR A 459 13.01 -12.47 3.31
N TRP A 460 11.87 -13.16 3.11
CA TRP A 460 10.68 -12.54 2.50
C TRP A 460 10.20 -11.30 3.27
N THR A 461 10.16 -11.37 4.61
CA THR A 461 9.71 -10.23 5.44
C THR A 461 10.73 -9.09 5.36
N ALA A 462 12.02 -9.40 5.44
CA ALA A 462 13.08 -8.40 5.30
C ALA A 462 13.03 -7.71 3.93
N ASP A 463 12.99 -8.46 2.83
CA ASP A 463 12.88 -7.93 1.46
C ASP A 463 11.63 -7.07 1.29
N TYR A 464 10.49 -7.51 1.83
CA TYR A 464 9.25 -6.74 1.77
C TYR A 464 9.36 -5.41 2.54
N VAL A 465 10.03 -5.40 3.70
CA VAL A 465 10.32 -4.18 4.45
C VAL A 465 11.26 -3.27 3.66
N LEU A 466 12.36 -3.77 3.08
CA LEU A 466 13.26 -2.94 2.27
C LEU A 466 12.56 -2.32 1.05
N LEU A 467 11.69 -3.10 0.41
CA LEU A 467 10.91 -2.67 -0.76
C LEU A 467 9.93 -1.55 -0.40
N ARG A 468 9.22 -1.66 0.74
CA ARG A 468 8.12 -0.75 1.12
C ARG A 468 8.54 0.38 2.07
N ALA A 469 9.44 0.12 3.01
CA ALA A 469 9.87 1.06 4.04
C ALA A 469 10.96 2.01 3.53
N LEU A 470 11.97 1.43 2.88
CA LEU A 470 13.13 2.15 2.35
C LEU A 470 12.90 2.58 0.89
N GLY A 471 11.84 2.08 0.24
CA GLY A 471 11.57 2.36 -1.17
C GLY A 471 12.64 1.80 -2.11
N THR A 472 13.29 0.69 -1.72
CA THR A 472 14.43 0.15 -2.48
C THR A 472 13.95 -0.32 -3.86
N PRO A 473 14.47 0.22 -4.98
CA PRO A 473 13.96 -0.07 -6.32
C PRO A 473 14.40 -1.42 -6.87
N ASP A 474 15.42 -2.04 -6.26
CA ASP A 474 16.09 -3.25 -6.77
C ASP A 474 15.92 -4.48 -5.85
N ILE A 475 14.71 -4.72 -5.34
CA ILE A 475 14.37 -5.88 -4.49
C ILE A 475 13.27 -6.72 -5.15
N LEU A 476 13.43 -8.05 -5.13
CA LEU A 476 12.39 -8.97 -5.59
C LEU A 476 12.23 -10.10 -4.57
N PRO A 477 11.12 -10.15 -3.79
CA PRO A 477 10.85 -11.24 -2.86
C PRO A 477 10.46 -12.52 -3.63
N VAL A 478 11.43 -13.22 -4.22
CA VAL A 478 11.19 -14.36 -5.14
C VAL A 478 10.48 -15.55 -4.49
N THR A 479 10.44 -15.62 -3.17
CA THR A 479 9.70 -16.64 -2.41
C THR A 479 8.22 -16.30 -2.26
N ASP A 480 7.79 -15.10 -2.63
CA ASP A 480 6.40 -14.65 -2.55
C ASP A 480 5.50 -15.45 -3.50
N ARG A 481 4.45 -16.08 -2.94
CA ARG A 481 3.56 -16.95 -3.72
C ARG A 481 2.77 -16.19 -4.78
N ALA A 482 2.31 -14.98 -4.49
CA ALA A 482 1.53 -14.20 -5.44
C ALA A 482 2.43 -13.76 -6.60
N LEU A 483 3.64 -13.31 -6.30
CA LEU A 483 4.66 -12.94 -7.27
C LEU A 483 4.99 -14.10 -8.21
N ARG A 484 5.25 -15.30 -7.67
CA ARG A 484 5.52 -16.52 -8.44
C ARG A 484 4.32 -16.94 -9.30
N THR A 485 3.11 -16.82 -8.78
CA THR A 485 1.88 -17.05 -9.56
C THR A 485 1.79 -16.07 -10.73
N GLY A 486 2.17 -14.81 -10.51
CA GLY A 486 2.28 -13.80 -11.55
C GLY A 486 3.33 -14.15 -12.61
N ALA A 487 4.52 -14.55 -12.17
CA ALA A 487 5.61 -15.00 -13.05
C ALA A 487 5.16 -16.16 -13.96
N ALA A 488 4.54 -17.20 -13.38
CA ALA A 488 4.02 -18.33 -14.14
C ALA A 488 2.97 -17.91 -15.20
N ARG A 489 2.15 -16.89 -14.92
CA ARG A 489 1.17 -16.35 -15.87
C ARG A 489 1.79 -15.54 -17.02
N LEU A 490 3.04 -15.15 -16.87
CA LEU A 490 3.82 -14.46 -17.90
C LEU A 490 4.84 -15.39 -18.56
N ASP A 491 4.70 -16.71 -18.37
CA ASP A 491 5.63 -17.73 -18.86
C ASP A 491 7.07 -17.51 -18.39
N LEU A 492 7.22 -16.94 -17.18
CA LEU A 492 8.48 -16.79 -16.47
C LEU A 492 8.67 -17.94 -15.47
N PRO A 493 9.92 -18.24 -15.06
CA PRO A 493 10.18 -19.29 -14.08
C PRO A 493 9.37 -19.10 -12.79
N GLU A 494 8.66 -20.15 -12.36
CA GLU A 494 7.91 -20.14 -11.09
C GLU A 494 8.81 -20.49 -9.91
N ASP A 495 9.93 -21.20 -10.12
CA ASP A 495 10.83 -21.56 -9.02
C ASP A 495 11.69 -20.36 -8.59
N PRO A 496 12.00 -20.21 -7.28
CA PRO A 496 12.73 -19.04 -6.80
C PRO A 496 14.11 -18.83 -7.44
N ALA A 497 14.83 -19.91 -7.78
CA ALA A 497 16.18 -19.82 -8.32
C ALA A 497 16.15 -19.33 -9.79
N GLY A 498 15.32 -19.93 -10.62
CA GLY A 498 15.08 -19.51 -12.00
C GLY A 498 14.54 -18.09 -12.08
N LEU A 499 13.62 -17.72 -11.20
CA LEU A 499 13.08 -16.37 -11.17
C LEU A 499 14.12 -15.33 -10.74
N SER A 500 14.97 -15.66 -9.75
CA SER A 500 16.07 -14.79 -9.33
C SER A 500 17.08 -14.55 -10.48
N ALA A 501 17.47 -15.62 -11.18
CA ALA A 501 18.34 -15.53 -12.35
C ALA A 501 17.72 -14.68 -13.46
N ARG A 502 16.43 -14.88 -13.74
CA ARG A 502 15.68 -14.10 -14.74
C ARG A 502 15.59 -12.62 -14.36
N ALA A 503 15.40 -12.33 -13.07
CA ALA A 503 15.23 -10.98 -12.54
C ALA A 503 16.50 -10.13 -12.60
N HIS A 504 17.68 -10.71 -12.82
CA HIS A 504 18.91 -9.94 -13.04
C HIS A 504 18.81 -8.99 -14.25
N ARG A 505 18.00 -9.33 -15.26
CA ARG A 505 17.76 -8.48 -16.44
C ARG A 505 16.94 -7.24 -16.14
N TRP A 506 16.26 -7.19 -14.99
CA TRP A 506 15.42 -6.06 -14.58
C TRP A 506 16.14 -5.10 -13.64
N ARG A 507 17.41 -5.34 -13.31
CA ARG A 507 18.18 -4.43 -12.44
C ARG A 507 18.36 -3.07 -13.16
N PRO A 508 18.31 -1.94 -12.44
CA PRO A 508 18.14 -1.79 -11.00
C PRO A 508 16.66 -1.65 -10.53
N TRP A 509 15.69 -2.16 -11.29
CA TRP A 509 14.25 -1.92 -11.13
C TRP A 509 13.43 -3.17 -10.77
N ARG A 510 14.06 -4.14 -10.11
CA ARG A 510 13.42 -5.41 -9.73
C ARG A 510 12.14 -5.22 -8.90
N SER A 511 12.04 -4.19 -8.06
CA SER A 511 10.83 -3.91 -7.28
C SER A 511 9.63 -3.53 -8.16
N TYR A 512 9.87 -2.76 -9.22
CA TYR A 512 8.84 -2.37 -10.19
C TYR A 512 8.42 -3.54 -11.08
N ALA A 513 9.37 -4.40 -11.48
CA ALA A 513 9.04 -5.67 -12.14
C ALA A 513 8.13 -6.52 -11.25
N GLY A 514 8.43 -6.61 -9.94
CA GLY A 514 7.59 -7.28 -8.94
C GLY A 514 6.15 -6.75 -8.90
N MET A 515 5.94 -5.44 -9.09
CA MET A 515 4.60 -4.85 -9.17
C MET A 515 3.80 -5.35 -10.37
N HIS A 516 4.44 -5.50 -11.55
CA HIS A 516 3.79 -6.10 -12.72
C HIS A 516 3.46 -7.58 -12.49
N LEU A 517 4.35 -8.34 -11.84
CA LEU A 517 4.11 -9.74 -11.50
C LEU A 517 2.93 -9.89 -10.52
N TRP A 518 2.90 -9.10 -9.45
CA TRP A 518 1.77 -9.11 -8.51
C TRP A 518 0.45 -8.75 -9.18
N ARG A 519 0.44 -7.76 -10.09
CA ARG A 519 -0.78 -7.41 -10.84
C ARG A 519 -1.22 -8.54 -11.76
N ALA A 520 -0.29 -9.20 -12.45
CA ALA A 520 -0.59 -10.38 -13.28
C ALA A 520 -1.22 -11.53 -12.46
N ALA A 521 -0.85 -11.67 -11.18
CA ALA A 521 -1.44 -12.64 -10.27
C ALA A 521 -2.90 -12.31 -9.87
N LEU A 522 -3.30 -11.04 -9.94
CA LEU A 522 -4.66 -10.58 -9.63
C LEU A 522 -5.58 -10.61 -10.87
N THR A 523 -5.04 -10.46 -12.08
CA THR A 523 -5.83 -10.51 -13.32
C THR A 523 -6.25 -11.96 -13.63
N PRO A 524 -7.55 -12.31 -13.67
CA PRO A 524 -7.98 -13.65 -14.05
C PRO A 524 -7.45 -13.99 -15.47
N PRO A 525 -7.06 -15.24 -15.73
CA PRO A 525 -6.59 -15.61 -17.06
C PRO A 525 -7.67 -15.30 -18.09
N PRO A 526 -7.31 -14.83 -19.30
CA PRO A 526 -8.27 -14.83 -20.40
C PRO A 526 -8.81 -16.25 -20.52
N ALA A 527 -10.13 -16.38 -20.68
CA ALA A 527 -10.76 -17.68 -20.84
C ALA A 527 -10.04 -18.40 -22.00
N ARG A 528 -9.24 -19.42 -21.67
CA ARG A 528 -8.65 -20.27 -22.70
C ARG A 528 -9.83 -20.86 -23.46
N GLN A 529 -10.03 -20.43 -24.70
CA GLN A 529 -10.85 -21.14 -25.65
C GLN A 529 -10.21 -22.51 -25.82
N ARG A 530 -10.65 -23.47 -25.00
CA ARG A 530 -10.40 -24.88 -25.27
C ARG A 530 -11.22 -25.19 -26.50
N ALA A 531 -10.55 -25.41 -27.62
CA ALA A 531 -11.15 -26.07 -28.76
C ALA A 531 -11.67 -27.45 -28.27
N CYS A 532 -12.97 -27.56 -28.05
CA CYS A 532 -13.65 -28.85 -27.95
C CYS A 532 -14.13 -29.24 -29.35
N PRO A 533 -14.11 -30.54 -29.70
CA PRO A 533 -14.56 -31.00 -31.01
C PRO A 533 -16.05 -30.73 -31.21
N ALA A 534 -16.43 -30.44 -32.45
CA ALA A 534 -17.77 -30.05 -32.85
C ALA A 534 -18.84 -31.05 -32.40
N HIS A 535 -19.68 -30.64 -31.45
CA HIS A 535 -21.01 -31.23 -31.24
C HIS A 535 -22.06 -30.16 -31.52
N ARG A 536 -22.98 -30.47 -32.45
CA ARG A 536 -24.08 -29.63 -32.92
C ARG A 536 -24.87 -29.05 -31.73
N GLN A 537 -24.94 -27.73 -31.64
CA GLN A 537 -25.88 -27.03 -30.75
C GLN A 537 -27.24 -26.85 -31.45
N PRO A 538 -28.38 -27.05 -30.74
CA PRO A 538 -29.68 -26.55 -31.18
C PRO A 538 -29.77 -25.01 -30.97
N PRO A 539 -30.73 -24.32 -31.61
CA PRO A 539 -30.70 -22.87 -31.76
C PRO A 539 -30.93 -22.13 -30.44
N LEU A 540 -30.13 -21.10 -30.22
CA LEU A 540 -30.16 -20.20 -29.07
C LEU A 540 -31.31 -19.19 -29.20
N THR A 541 -32.20 -19.15 -28.22
CA THR A 541 -33.09 -18.03 -27.92
C THR A 541 -32.26 -16.87 -27.36
N PRO A 542 -32.54 -15.60 -27.71
CA PRO A 542 -31.72 -14.47 -27.27
C PRO A 542 -31.84 -14.22 -25.76
N THR A 543 -30.70 -14.19 -25.08
CA THR A 543 -30.56 -13.75 -23.68
C THR A 543 -30.60 -12.22 -23.61
N PRO A 544 -31.33 -11.60 -22.67
CA PRO A 544 -31.32 -10.15 -22.52
C PRO A 544 -30.06 -9.65 -21.80
N ASP A 545 -29.82 -8.37 -22.04
CA ASP A 545 -28.72 -7.50 -21.64
C ASP A 545 -28.26 -7.62 -20.17
N ARG A 546 -26.94 -7.60 -19.94
CA ARG A 546 -26.34 -7.52 -18.60
C ARG A 546 -26.22 -6.06 -18.15
N THR A 547 -27.36 -5.50 -17.74
CA THR A 547 -27.37 -4.43 -16.75
C THR A 547 -27.14 -5.08 -15.38
N THR A 548 -26.05 -4.77 -14.70
CA THR A 548 -25.76 -5.31 -13.36
C THR A 548 -26.74 -4.74 -12.34
N ALA A 549 -27.91 -5.34 -12.22
CA ALA A 549 -28.85 -5.04 -11.14
C ALA A 549 -28.17 -5.32 -9.80
N MET A 550 -28.13 -4.33 -8.91
CA MET A 550 -27.63 -4.51 -7.54
C MET A 550 -28.38 -5.65 -6.86
N THR A 551 -27.66 -6.72 -6.52
CA THR A 551 -28.27 -7.90 -5.88
C THR A 551 -28.28 -7.71 -4.36
N ILE A 552 -29.45 -7.79 -3.75
CA ILE A 552 -29.65 -7.66 -2.29
C ILE A 552 -29.58 -9.06 -1.64
N ALA A 553 -28.85 -9.18 -0.54
CA ALA A 553 -28.85 -10.35 0.33
C ALA A 553 -29.30 -9.97 1.76
N PHE A 554 -29.75 -10.96 2.52
CA PHE A 554 -30.19 -10.81 3.90
C PHE A 554 -29.32 -11.63 4.85
N TRP A 555 -29.14 -11.15 6.08
CA TRP A 555 -28.44 -11.91 7.11
C TRP A 555 -29.15 -11.85 8.46
N ALA A 556 -28.96 -12.89 9.26
CA ALA A 556 -29.43 -12.95 10.64
C ALA A 556 -28.46 -13.77 11.49
N THR A 557 -28.42 -13.48 12.78
CA THR A 557 -27.62 -14.20 13.78
C THR A 557 -28.55 -14.93 14.73
N THR A 558 -28.36 -16.25 14.87
CA THR A 558 -29.08 -17.11 15.82
C THR A 558 -28.15 -17.51 16.95
N GLY A 559 -28.57 -17.36 18.21
CA GLY A 559 -27.83 -17.91 19.33
C GLY A 559 -27.86 -19.45 19.30
N THR A 560 -26.70 -20.09 19.35
CA THR A 560 -26.59 -21.57 19.41
C THR A 560 -25.71 -22.00 20.59
N PRO A 561 -25.80 -23.24 21.07
CA PRO A 561 -24.93 -23.72 22.16
C PRO A 561 -23.43 -23.73 21.81
N ALA A 562 -23.06 -23.68 20.53
CA ALA A 562 -21.69 -23.56 20.07
C ALA A 562 -21.25 -22.11 19.78
N GLY A 563 -22.08 -21.11 20.14
CA GLY A 563 -21.84 -19.69 19.94
C GLY A 563 -22.86 -19.02 19.00
N PRO A 564 -22.75 -17.70 18.75
CA PRO A 564 -23.59 -17.02 17.77
C PRO A 564 -23.35 -17.61 16.37
N PHE A 565 -24.43 -17.93 15.64
CA PHE A 565 -24.38 -18.47 14.28
C PHE A 565 -25.05 -17.50 13.31
N THR A 566 -24.26 -16.93 12.40
CA THR A 566 -24.77 -16.02 11.36
C THR A 566 -24.90 -16.77 10.04
N ALA A 567 -25.98 -16.48 9.29
CA ALA A 567 -26.15 -16.92 7.90
C ALA A 567 -26.46 -15.72 6.99
N ILE A 568 -25.97 -15.78 5.75
CA ILE A 568 -26.25 -14.84 4.67
C ILE A 568 -26.99 -15.60 3.57
N VAL A 569 -28.17 -15.10 3.18
CA VAL A 569 -29.02 -15.68 2.14
C VAL A 569 -29.23 -14.68 1.01
N ALA A 570 -29.25 -15.18 -0.23
CA ALA A 570 -29.71 -14.41 -1.37
C ALA A 570 -31.21 -14.09 -1.26
N SER A 571 -31.70 -13.19 -2.11
CA SER A 571 -33.12 -12.80 -2.14
C SER A 571 -34.09 -13.96 -2.36
N ASP A 572 -33.63 -15.04 -3.00
CA ASP A 572 -34.37 -16.29 -3.24
C ASP A 572 -34.22 -17.32 -2.10
N GLY A 573 -33.56 -16.97 -0.99
CA GLY A 573 -33.40 -17.81 0.19
C GLY A 573 -32.22 -18.79 0.14
N ALA A 574 -31.44 -18.82 -0.96
CA ALA A 574 -30.25 -19.67 -1.03
C ALA A 574 -29.14 -19.17 -0.11
N VAL A 575 -28.56 -20.06 0.71
CA VAL A 575 -27.46 -19.72 1.61
C VAL A 575 -26.19 -19.47 0.79
N LEU A 576 -25.64 -18.27 0.92
CA LEU A 576 -24.39 -17.85 0.31
C LEU A 576 -23.18 -18.10 1.23
N ALA A 577 -23.36 -17.84 2.53
CA ALA A 577 -22.35 -18.08 3.54
C ALA A 577 -22.98 -18.24 4.94
N SER A 578 -22.30 -18.96 5.83
CA SER A 578 -22.75 -19.18 7.21
C SER A 578 -21.63 -19.69 8.11
N GLY A 579 -21.75 -19.42 9.42
CA GLY A 579 -20.84 -19.94 10.44
C GLY A 579 -20.97 -19.30 11.81
N TRP A 580 -20.15 -19.77 12.76
CA TRP A 580 -20.19 -19.33 14.15
C TRP A 580 -19.44 -18.00 14.37
N THR A 581 -20.13 -16.90 14.12
CA THR A 581 -19.72 -15.51 14.37
C THR A 581 -20.97 -14.68 14.69
N SER A 582 -20.79 -13.50 15.30
CA SER A 582 -21.83 -12.46 15.37
C SER A 582 -21.76 -11.49 14.20
N GLU A 583 -20.64 -11.48 13.46
CA GLU A 583 -20.29 -10.46 12.48
C GLU A 583 -20.54 -10.97 11.05
N PRO A 584 -21.52 -10.41 10.30
CA PRO A 584 -21.79 -10.83 8.92
C PRO A 584 -20.61 -10.56 7.97
N ASP A 585 -19.76 -9.57 8.27
CA ASP A 585 -18.59 -9.23 7.45
C ASP A 585 -17.53 -10.35 7.42
N ASP A 586 -17.45 -11.17 8.46
CA ASP A 586 -16.58 -12.35 8.44
C ASP A 586 -17.00 -13.36 7.36
N LEU A 587 -18.30 -13.38 7.01
CA LEU A 587 -18.90 -14.30 6.05
C LEU A 587 -18.87 -13.75 4.62
N THR A 588 -19.03 -12.44 4.41
CA THR A 588 -19.00 -11.84 3.06
C THR A 588 -17.66 -12.10 2.35
N THR A 589 -16.55 -12.12 3.08
CA THR A 589 -15.21 -12.46 2.54
C THR A 589 -15.09 -13.87 1.98
N ARG A 590 -16.08 -14.73 2.23
CA ARG A 590 -16.12 -16.14 1.83
C ARG A 590 -16.97 -16.38 0.59
N ILE A 591 -17.87 -15.45 0.28
CA ILE A 591 -18.72 -15.53 -0.90
C ILE A 591 -17.85 -15.29 -2.13
N SER A 592 -17.97 -16.16 -3.14
CA SER A 592 -17.24 -15.97 -4.40
C SER A 592 -17.63 -14.63 -5.02
N GLY A 593 -16.70 -13.90 -5.66
CA GLY A 593 -16.97 -12.59 -6.25
C GLY A 593 -18.18 -12.55 -7.21
N SER A 594 -18.45 -13.65 -7.93
CA SER A 594 -19.63 -13.75 -8.83
C SER A 594 -20.97 -13.92 -8.11
N LEU A 595 -20.96 -14.12 -6.79
CA LEU A 595 -22.14 -14.28 -5.94
C LEU A 595 -22.19 -13.21 -4.84
N LEU A 596 -21.21 -12.29 -4.81
CA LEU A 596 -21.11 -11.28 -3.78
C LEU A 596 -22.28 -10.30 -3.94
N PRO A 597 -23.13 -10.10 -2.92
CA PRO A 597 -24.24 -9.17 -3.01
C PRO A 597 -23.73 -7.73 -3.06
N GLY A 598 -24.45 -6.88 -3.80
CA GLY A 598 -24.18 -5.43 -3.85
C GLY A 598 -24.68 -4.71 -2.60
N GLU A 599 -25.63 -5.30 -1.88
CA GLU A 599 -26.17 -4.78 -0.62
C GLU A 599 -26.49 -5.93 0.34
N LEU A 600 -26.21 -5.74 1.63
CA LEU A 600 -26.45 -6.72 2.68
C LEU A 600 -27.34 -6.11 3.78
N ARG A 601 -28.52 -6.68 4.00
CA ARG A 601 -29.52 -6.17 4.97
C ARG A 601 -29.73 -7.12 6.14
N ALA A 602 -29.72 -6.58 7.36
CA ALA A 602 -30.01 -7.34 8.55
C ALA A 602 -31.50 -7.71 8.62
N ARG A 603 -31.79 -8.93 9.07
CA ARG A 603 -33.11 -9.40 9.47
C ARG A 603 -33.00 -10.14 10.81
N HIS A 604 -34.09 -10.12 11.57
CA HIS A 604 -34.20 -10.93 12.77
C HIS A 604 -34.36 -12.43 12.44
N ASP A 605 -34.96 -12.74 11.28
CA ASP A 605 -35.28 -14.10 10.84
C ASP A 605 -35.11 -14.26 9.32
N LEU A 606 -34.57 -15.40 8.90
CA LEU A 606 -34.35 -15.77 7.48
C LEU A 606 -35.32 -16.88 7.02
N GLY A 607 -36.44 -17.05 7.73
CA GLY A 607 -37.47 -18.02 7.40
C GLY A 607 -36.96 -19.46 7.50
N PRO A 608 -37.01 -20.25 6.42
CA PRO A 608 -36.59 -21.65 6.42
C PRO A 608 -35.17 -21.87 6.97
N VAL A 609 -34.24 -20.97 6.66
CA VAL A 609 -32.83 -21.09 7.09
C VAL A 609 -32.71 -20.95 8.61
N THR A 610 -33.36 -19.96 9.23
CA THR A 610 -33.34 -19.79 10.69
C THR A 610 -34.02 -20.96 11.40
N ARG A 611 -35.13 -21.48 10.86
CA ARG A 611 -35.79 -22.68 11.40
C ARG A 611 -34.91 -23.91 11.34
N ALA A 612 -34.28 -24.18 10.20
CA ALA A 612 -33.35 -25.29 10.02
C ALA A 612 -32.17 -25.24 11.00
N VAL A 613 -31.60 -24.06 11.23
CA VAL A 613 -30.53 -23.88 12.23
C VAL A 613 -31.03 -24.24 13.63
N ARG A 614 -32.22 -23.77 14.03
CA ARG A 614 -32.78 -24.07 15.35
C ARG A 614 -33.09 -25.56 15.51
N ALA A 615 -33.75 -26.16 14.53
CA ALA A 615 -34.10 -27.58 14.50
C ALA A 615 -32.86 -28.49 14.59
N TYR A 616 -31.82 -28.19 13.79
CA TYR A 616 -30.54 -28.92 13.87
C TYR A 616 -29.94 -28.88 15.27
N HIS A 617 -29.89 -27.72 15.91
CA HIS A 617 -29.35 -27.59 17.26
C HIS A 617 -30.28 -28.18 18.35
N ALA A 618 -31.56 -28.38 18.05
CA ALA A 618 -32.52 -29.07 18.91
C ALA A 618 -32.45 -30.61 18.80
N GLY A 619 -31.84 -31.15 17.74
CA GLY A 619 -31.63 -32.59 17.55
C GLY A 619 -32.10 -33.15 16.21
N GLU A 620 -32.80 -32.36 15.39
CA GLU A 620 -33.26 -32.75 14.04
C GLU A 620 -32.11 -32.56 13.03
N LEU A 621 -31.23 -33.55 12.95
CA LEU A 621 -29.94 -33.43 12.25
C LEU A 621 -30.06 -33.27 10.72
N ASP A 622 -31.19 -33.68 10.13
CA ASP A 622 -31.54 -33.63 8.71
C ASP A 622 -32.19 -32.30 8.28
N ALA A 623 -32.60 -31.45 9.24
CA ALA A 623 -33.28 -30.18 8.97
C ALA A 623 -32.48 -29.19 8.09
N ILE A 624 -31.18 -29.41 7.91
CA ILE A 624 -30.28 -28.59 7.10
C ILE A 624 -30.11 -29.12 5.66
N ASP A 625 -30.54 -30.35 5.37
CA ASP A 625 -30.21 -31.07 4.15
C ASP A 625 -30.99 -30.54 2.93
N GLU A 626 -32.20 -30.02 3.14
CA GLU A 626 -33.03 -29.41 2.10
C GLU A 626 -32.67 -27.94 1.82
N ILE A 627 -31.84 -27.32 2.66
CA ILE A 627 -31.50 -25.90 2.51
C ILE A 627 -30.58 -25.70 1.31
N VAL A 628 -31.07 -24.97 0.32
CA VAL A 628 -30.33 -24.64 -0.91
C VAL A 628 -29.10 -23.80 -0.56
N VAL A 629 -27.92 -24.26 -1.01
CA VAL A 629 -26.64 -23.56 -0.83
C VAL A 629 -26.07 -23.17 -2.19
N ARG A 630 -25.60 -21.94 -2.32
CA ARG A 630 -24.99 -21.42 -3.55
C ARG A 630 -23.54 -21.02 -3.28
N GLN A 631 -22.61 -21.87 -3.69
CA GLN A 631 -21.17 -21.61 -3.63
C GLN A 631 -20.54 -21.85 -5.01
N ARG A 632 -19.45 -21.12 -5.32
CA ARG A 632 -18.72 -21.27 -6.60
C ARG A 632 -17.22 -21.39 -6.37
N SER A 633 -16.61 -22.37 -7.04
CA SER A 633 -15.15 -22.59 -7.07
C SER A 633 -14.75 -23.43 -8.28
N GLY A 634 -13.56 -24.04 -8.25
CA GLY A 634 -13.18 -25.05 -9.24
C GLY A 634 -14.07 -26.29 -9.17
N GLU A 635 -14.20 -27.00 -10.29
CA GLU A 635 -15.05 -28.19 -10.48
C GLU A 635 -14.92 -29.21 -9.33
N PHE A 636 -13.69 -29.59 -8.96
CA PHE A 636 -13.48 -30.54 -7.87
C PHE A 636 -13.97 -30.05 -6.50
N LEU A 637 -13.82 -28.75 -6.19
CA LEU A 637 -14.27 -28.20 -4.91
C LEU A 637 -15.80 -28.19 -4.84
N GLN A 638 -16.47 -27.84 -5.93
CA GLN A 638 -17.92 -27.88 -6.02
C GLN A 638 -18.43 -29.32 -5.86
N GLN A 639 -17.79 -30.30 -6.52
CA GLN A 639 -18.10 -31.71 -6.32
C GLN A 639 -17.88 -32.15 -4.88
N ALA A 640 -16.76 -31.77 -4.26
CA ALA A 640 -16.48 -32.10 -2.87
C ALA A 640 -17.48 -31.47 -1.89
N TRP A 641 -18.01 -30.27 -2.17
CA TRP A 641 -19.07 -29.65 -1.36
C TRP A 641 -20.42 -30.36 -1.52
N ALA A 642 -20.76 -30.83 -2.73
CA ALA A 642 -21.93 -31.68 -2.93
C ALA A 642 -21.78 -32.98 -2.13
N THR A 643 -20.66 -33.68 -2.30
CA THR A 643 -20.36 -34.92 -1.56
C THR A 643 -20.35 -34.72 -0.05
N LEU A 644 -19.94 -33.56 0.46
CA LEU A 644 -19.99 -33.26 1.90
C LEU A 644 -21.42 -33.27 2.43
N ARG A 645 -22.41 -32.82 1.66
CA ARG A 645 -23.82 -32.85 2.07
C ARG A 645 -24.36 -34.27 2.14
N ASP A 646 -23.80 -35.18 1.36
CA ASP A 646 -24.15 -36.61 1.38
C ASP A 646 -23.47 -37.39 2.52
N VAL A 647 -22.59 -36.77 3.33
CA VAL A 647 -21.97 -37.43 4.49
C VAL A 647 -22.98 -37.43 5.64
N PRO A 648 -23.48 -38.60 6.10
CA PRO A 648 -24.50 -38.64 7.15
C PRO A 648 -24.02 -38.06 8.48
N ALA A 649 -24.92 -37.45 9.23
CA ALA A 649 -24.63 -36.99 10.58
C ALA A 649 -24.18 -38.16 11.47
N GLY A 650 -23.18 -37.92 12.33
CA GLY A 650 -22.64 -38.94 13.24
C GLY A 650 -21.70 -39.96 12.57
N HIS A 651 -21.52 -39.91 11.26
CA HIS A 651 -20.67 -40.83 10.49
C HIS A 651 -19.54 -40.08 9.77
N PRO A 652 -18.58 -39.49 10.51
CA PRO A 652 -17.54 -38.68 9.92
C PRO A 652 -16.60 -39.48 9.03
N VAL A 653 -16.12 -38.85 7.96
CA VAL A 653 -15.21 -39.45 6.96
C VAL A 653 -13.81 -38.85 7.04
N SER A 654 -12.80 -39.56 6.56
CA SER A 654 -11.46 -38.99 6.40
C SER A 654 -11.35 -38.10 5.15
N TYR A 655 -10.33 -37.23 5.09
CA TYR A 655 -10.03 -36.47 3.86
C TYR A 655 -9.78 -37.36 2.64
N SER A 656 -9.22 -38.56 2.84
CA SER A 656 -8.98 -39.54 1.77
C SER A 656 -10.27 -40.16 1.27
N GLU A 657 -11.21 -40.45 2.17
CA GLU A 657 -12.56 -40.91 1.81
C GLU A 657 -13.34 -39.83 1.10
N LEU A 658 -13.30 -38.58 1.57
CA LEU A 658 -13.93 -37.46 0.87
C LEU A 658 -13.37 -37.29 -0.55
N ALA A 659 -12.05 -37.37 -0.73
CA ALA A 659 -11.44 -37.29 -2.07
C ALA A 659 -11.90 -38.44 -2.99
N THR A 660 -12.06 -39.64 -2.43
CA THR A 660 -12.56 -40.82 -3.15
C THR A 660 -14.02 -40.66 -3.54
N ARG A 661 -14.89 -40.26 -2.60
CA ARG A 661 -16.32 -40.01 -2.84
C ARG A 661 -16.57 -38.86 -3.82
N ALA A 662 -15.70 -37.84 -3.81
CA ALA A 662 -15.73 -36.74 -4.79
C ALA A 662 -15.12 -37.11 -6.16
N GLY A 663 -14.84 -38.40 -6.41
CA GLY A 663 -14.43 -38.92 -7.72
C GLY A 663 -12.94 -38.80 -8.05
N ARG A 664 -12.07 -38.39 -7.10
CA ARG A 664 -10.60 -38.30 -7.33
C ARG A 664 -9.80 -38.74 -6.09
N ARG A 665 -9.58 -40.04 -5.95
CA ARG A 665 -8.81 -40.65 -4.82
C ARG A 665 -7.48 -39.96 -4.48
N PRO A 666 -6.62 -39.55 -5.45
CA PRO A 666 -5.36 -38.86 -5.12
C PRO A 666 -5.52 -37.42 -4.59
N ALA A 667 -6.72 -36.84 -4.66
CA ALA A 667 -6.96 -35.42 -4.42
C ALA A 667 -7.19 -35.06 -2.94
N VAL A 668 -6.51 -35.74 -2.01
CA VAL A 668 -6.67 -35.55 -0.55
C VAL A 668 -6.42 -34.10 -0.12
N ARG A 669 -5.40 -33.44 -0.69
CA ARG A 669 -5.12 -32.01 -0.42
C ARG A 669 -6.22 -31.09 -0.93
N ALA A 670 -6.83 -31.43 -2.06
CA ALA A 670 -7.93 -30.66 -2.63
C ALA A 670 -9.22 -30.86 -1.82
N ALA A 671 -9.45 -32.06 -1.25
CA ALA A 671 -10.54 -32.30 -0.30
C ALA A 671 -10.36 -31.49 0.99
N ALA A 672 -9.13 -31.40 1.51
CA ALA A 672 -8.81 -30.51 2.63
C ALA A 672 -9.05 -29.03 2.28
N MET A 673 -8.69 -28.63 1.06
CA MET A 673 -8.96 -27.28 0.55
C MET A 673 -10.47 -27.01 0.41
N ALA A 674 -11.28 -27.99 0.00
CA ALA A 674 -12.73 -27.85 -0.06
C ALA A 674 -13.32 -27.56 1.33
N CYS A 675 -12.91 -28.30 2.36
CA CYS A 675 -13.31 -28.01 3.74
C CYS A 675 -12.85 -26.62 4.20
N ALA A 676 -11.63 -26.21 3.84
CA ALA A 676 -11.08 -24.90 4.20
C ALA A 676 -11.70 -23.72 3.43
N ARG A 677 -12.23 -23.96 2.23
CA ARG A 677 -12.86 -22.94 1.36
C ARG A 677 -14.38 -22.95 1.42
N ASN A 678 -14.99 -23.86 2.19
CA ASN A 678 -16.42 -23.85 2.44
C ASN A 678 -16.85 -22.52 3.07
N ALA A 679 -17.80 -21.84 2.44
CA ALA A 679 -18.39 -20.58 2.87
C ALA A 679 -19.66 -20.78 3.68
N ALA A 680 -20.39 -21.88 3.47
CA ALA A 680 -21.68 -22.18 4.11
C ALA A 680 -21.53 -23.30 5.15
N ALA A 681 -20.80 -23.03 6.25
CA ALA A 681 -20.66 -24.02 7.32
C ALA A 681 -22.01 -24.35 7.96
N LEU A 682 -22.13 -25.57 8.50
CA LEU A 682 -23.39 -26.27 8.82
C LEU A 682 -24.07 -26.85 7.56
N PHE A 683 -24.55 -26.02 6.62
CA PHE A 683 -25.27 -26.48 5.42
C PHE A 683 -24.41 -27.19 4.37
N VAL A 684 -23.09 -27.03 4.48
CA VAL A 684 -22.09 -27.93 3.89
C VAL A 684 -21.26 -28.43 5.07
N PRO A 685 -21.48 -29.66 5.56
CA PRO A 685 -21.07 -30.09 6.89
C PRO A 685 -19.61 -30.54 6.93
N CYS A 686 -18.68 -29.62 6.67
CA CYS A 686 -17.24 -29.92 6.66
C CYS A 686 -16.66 -30.29 8.04
N HIS A 687 -17.43 -30.13 9.14
CA HIS A 687 -17.09 -30.66 10.46
C HIS A 687 -17.12 -32.19 10.51
N ARG A 688 -17.87 -32.85 9.61
CA ARG A 688 -17.92 -34.31 9.44
C ARG A 688 -16.65 -34.91 8.80
N VAL A 689 -15.60 -34.11 8.57
CA VAL A 689 -14.33 -34.60 8.00
C VAL A 689 -13.21 -34.60 9.03
N LEU A 690 -12.58 -35.76 9.22
CA LEU A 690 -11.49 -35.98 10.18
C LEU A 690 -10.15 -36.24 9.49
N ARG A 691 -9.06 -36.13 10.24
CA ARG A 691 -7.76 -36.62 9.76
C ARG A 691 -7.76 -38.15 9.74
N THR A 692 -6.89 -38.73 8.93
CA THR A 692 -6.57 -40.16 8.99
C THR A 692 -6.16 -40.51 10.43
N GLY A 693 -6.82 -41.51 11.03
CA GLY A 693 -6.66 -41.85 12.45
C GLY A 693 -7.63 -41.15 13.42
N GLY A 694 -8.66 -40.44 12.93
CA GLY A 694 -9.77 -39.94 13.75
C GLY A 694 -9.50 -38.63 14.53
N SER A 695 -8.28 -38.10 14.47
CA SER A 695 -7.96 -36.84 15.15
C SER A 695 -8.67 -35.62 14.53
N LEU A 696 -9.04 -34.66 15.37
CA LEU A 696 -9.69 -33.43 14.93
C LEU A 696 -8.73 -32.57 14.11
N GLY A 697 -9.05 -32.42 12.82
CA GLY A 697 -8.43 -31.45 11.91
C GLY A 697 -8.83 -30.01 12.21
N GLY A 698 -8.08 -29.05 11.67
CA GLY A 698 -8.42 -27.63 11.76
C GLY A 698 -9.85 -27.34 11.26
N PHE A 699 -10.60 -26.58 12.04
CA PHE A 699 -11.95 -26.09 11.69
C PHE A 699 -11.96 -24.58 11.77
N ARG A 700 -12.53 -23.91 10.77
CA ARG A 700 -12.48 -22.45 10.64
C ARG A 700 -13.05 -21.73 11.87
N TRP A 701 -14.08 -22.30 12.45
CA TRP A 701 -14.83 -21.77 13.60
C TRP A 701 -14.31 -22.29 14.95
N GLY A 702 -13.14 -22.92 14.97
CA GLY A 702 -12.51 -23.44 16.18
C GLY A 702 -12.74 -24.94 16.38
N VAL A 703 -11.74 -25.61 16.95
CA VAL A 703 -11.80 -27.06 17.20
C VAL A 703 -12.89 -27.39 18.23
N ASP A 704 -13.20 -26.46 19.14
CA ASP A 704 -14.24 -26.65 20.15
C ASP A 704 -15.65 -26.69 19.56
N VAL A 705 -15.96 -25.80 18.60
CA VAL A 705 -17.22 -25.85 17.83
C VAL A 705 -17.33 -27.16 17.06
N LYS A 706 -16.24 -27.58 16.40
CA LYS A 706 -16.22 -28.86 15.67
C LYS A 706 -16.45 -30.05 16.60
N ARG A 707 -15.81 -30.06 17.77
CA ARG A 707 -16.00 -31.11 18.78
C ARG A 707 -17.44 -31.14 19.27
N TRP A 708 -18.01 -29.97 19.57
CA TRP A 708 -19.40 -29.84 20.00
C TRP A 708 -20.36 -30.39 18.94
N LEU A 709 -20.19 -30.03 17.66
CA LEU A 709 -21.03 -30.51 16.57
C LEU A 709 -20.97 -32.02 16.39
N LEU A 710 -19.78 -32.60 16.42
CA LEU A 710 -19.60 -34.05 16.29
C LEU A 710 -20.22 -34.80 17.47
N GLU A 711 -20.09 -34.28 18.69
CA GLU A 711 -20.74 -34.87 19.87
C GLU A 711 -22.26 -34.71 19.86
N HIS A 712 -22.76 -33.56 19.38
CA HIS A 712 -24.19 -33.32 19.18
C HIS A 712 -24.78 -34.28 18.15
N GLU A 713 -24.13 -34.46 17.01
CA GLU A 713 -24.56 -35.42 16.00
C GLU A 713 -24.48 -36.86 16.53
N ARG A 714 -23.40 -37.23 17.24
CA ARG A 714 -23.24 -38.58 17.80
C ARG A 714 -24.35 -38.93 18.78
N ARG A 715 -24.72 -37.99 19.67
CA ARG A 715 -25.78 -38.20 20.67
C ARG A 715 -27.16 -38.38 20.01
N ASN A 716 -27.49 -37.55 19.01
CA ASN A 716 -28.82 -37.55 18.40
C ASN A 716 -28.97 -38.58 17.26
N ALA A 717 -27.87 -39.01 16.63
CA ALA A 717 -27.86 -40.11 15.67
C ALA A 717 -28.12 -41.47 16.36
N ALA A 718 -27.62 -41.67 17.59
CA ALA A 718 -27.91 -42.86 18.38
C ALA A 718 -29.39 -42.96 18.80
N THR A 719 -30.04 -41.82 19.10
CA THR A 719 -31.46 -41.76 19.47
C THR A 719 -32.39 -42.02 18.28
N SER A 720 -32.01 -41.61 17.06
CA SER A 720 -32.80 -41.86 15.84
C SER A 720 -32.76 -43.33 15.40
N HIS A 721 -31.69 -44.07 15.70
CA HIS A 721 -31.59 -45.49 15.38
C HIS A 721 -32.33 -46.39 16.40
N ALA A 722 -32.53 -45.93 17.64
CA ALA A 722 -33.33 -46.62 18.66
C ALA A 722 -34.86 -46.49 18.45
N LEU A 723 -35.29 -45.62 17.52
CA LEU A 723 -36.70 -45.35 17.19
C LEU A 723 -37.16 -45.97 15.85
N GLN A 724 -36.31 -46.74 15.14
CA GLN A 724 -36.78 -47.57 14.03
C GLN A 724 -37.31 -48.90 14.58
N PRO A 725 -38.64 -49.17 14.53
CA PRO A 725 -39.16 -50.48 14.87
C PRO A 725 -38.69 -51.50 13.83
N HIS A 726 -38.24 -52.67 14.30
CA HIS A 726 -38.29 -53.87 13.48
C HIS A 726 -39.75 -54.12 13.11
N GLY A 727 -40.08 -54.00 11.82
CA GLY A 727 -41.41 -54.24 11.26
C GLY A 727 -41.60 -53.57 9.91
#